data_AF-A0A4Q2WY54-F1
#
_entry.id   AF-A0A4Q2WY54-F1
#
_cell.length_a   1.000
_cell.length_b   1.000
_cell.length_c   1.000
_cell.angle_alpha   90.00
_cell.angle_beta   90.00
_cell.angle_gamma   90.00
#
_symmetry.space_group_name_H-M   'P 1'
#
loop_
_entity.id
_entity.type
_entity.pdbx_description
1 polymer ?
#
loop_
_entity_poly.entity_id
_entity_poly.type
_entity_poly.pdbx_seq_one_letter_code
_entity_poly.pdbx_strand_id
1 'polypeptide(L)'
;MTLRTRFLLGCALGLPMVADAATRTWPGDPGCSGTLQACVDAAADGDRIEIATDVPITESIALHARSLTLTAADGYKPQFLGVGIIANDSGGGGADIDVRLSRLRFTNGYVTATYASPGHANFEFRELVLTRAPGATGAGITVIAYEGTVEAMLYDNRVSGLPLGINGALVELAAQGGTLDARAYYNHVSSTGPGTVEGAGLFVNVAQGGGGSVKLHANQVRGSFMRSGIFISEGLFSPTPSSFDARVYSNVVIGTGGGRGIDVTPSNGSIDVQLVNNTVTRVQSAMSFTNWDGGASPVVDALVRNNLLKAPTAMFVNPSLVAGVDDDYNLLDGATVNFTPGPNSLAGPAGLVSDQQPRPAPGSPAIDAADTATLGLGIIFNALPSTDADGLRRIKRVSASAADIGAFEAGDVMVLHAATPDTIGAHISRIDHPALNGRPAADLFATPNFDGDGSNPNVTHPHPYGSWYDGTRWTLFNEDLAPMPAYVDFNVFVPATGSGVFRHAANAANTSGWATQLDHASVNDLPDRIVLATQNFSAGPAYNAHPIGVFYFSLGGPGSWLIANLDLLPAVDMTEGAGFSVYAQEPSPNAFRVTASPGNLDGAALRLDHPLLDGMPCARPVATRMFDGSAVTTHFDLDYAEGHWHVFGFSPIPAGTQFNVLVDPAQVAACSDMIFADGFGD
;
A
#
# COMPACT_ATOMS: atom_id res chain seq x y z
N MET A 1 -22.70 -53.66 44.08
CA MET A 1 -23.02 -52.79 45.23
C MET A 1 -23.59 -51.51 44.65
N THR A 2 -24.90 -51.32 44.81
CA THR A 2 -25.72 -50.23 44.27
C THR A 2 -25.40 -48.92 44.98
N LEU A 3 -25.17 -47.83 44.24
CA LEU A 3 -25.36 -46.48 44.77
C LEU A 3 -25.96 -45.54 43.72
N ARG A 4 -26.94 -44.78 44.18
CA ARG A 4 -27.97 -44.07 43.43
C ARG A 4 -27.47 -42.76 42.82
N THR A 5 -27.83 -42.54 41.56
CA THR A 5 -27.79 -41.26 40.85
C THR A 5 -28.75 -40.26 41.51
N ARG A 6 -28.23 -39.12 41.98
CA ARG A 6 -29.05 -37.93 42.30
C ARG A 6 -28.88 -36.93 41.16
N PHE A 7 -29.98 -36.66 40.46
CA PHE A 7 -30.15 -35.54 39.55
C PHE A 7 -29.99 -34.23 40.33
N LEU A 8 -29.05 -33.40 39.93
CA LEU A 8 -29.02 -31.97 40.24
C LEU A 8 -29.46 -31.24 38.98
N LEU A 9 -30.67 -30.70 39.04
CA LEU A 9 -31.25 -29.84 38.02
C LEU A 9 -30.54 -28.47 38.12
N GLY A 10 -29.51 -28.28 37.31
CA GLY A 10 -28.84 -26.99 37.16
C GLY A 10 -29.68 -26.10 36.24
N CYS A 11 -30.19 -25.00 36.78
CA CYS A 11 -30.74 -23.89 36.00
C CYS A 11 -29.64 -23.35 35.07
N ALA A 12 -29.71 -23.68 33.78
CA ALA A 12 -28.95 -22.98 32.76
C ALA A 12 -29.54 -21.56 32.65
N LEU A 13 -28.88 -20.58 33.29
CA LEU A 13 -29.03 -19.19 32.88
C LEU A 13 -28.59 -19.11 31.42
N GLY A 14 -29.53 -18.85 30.53
CA GLY A 14 -29.23 -18.49 29.14
C GLY A 14 -28.41 -17.21 29.14
N LEU A 15 -27.10 -17.34 28.96
CA LEU A 15 -26.29 -16.25 28.44
C LEU A 15 -26.89 -15.87 27.09
N PRO A 16 -27.17 -14.58 26.82
CA PRO A 16 -27.63 -14.18 25.51
C PRO A 16 -26.55 -14.58 24.49
N MET A 17 -26.92 -15.43 23.53
CA MET A 17 -26.11 -15.60 22.32
C MET A 17 -26.05 -14.22 21.66
N VAL A 18 -24.88 -13.62 21.61
CA VAL A 18 -24.63 -12.49 20.72
C VAL A 18 -24.82 -13.05 19.32
N ALA A 19 -25.82 -12.55 18.59
CA ALA A 19 -26.02 -12.94 17.21
C ALA A 19 -24.78 -12.51 16.41
N ASP A 20 -24.26 -13.40 15.57
CA ASP A 20 -23.16 -13.06 14.65
C ASP A 20 -23.61 -11.94 13.71
N ALA A 21 -22.69 -11.03 13.39
CA ALA A 21 -22.92 -10.00 12.39
C ALA A 21 -23.29 -10.63 11.04
N ALA A 22 -24.41 -10.24 10.45
CA ALA A 22 -24.87 -10.82 9.19
C ALA A 22 -24.20 -10.14 7.99
N THR A 23 -23.89 -10.93 6.96
CA THR A 23 -23.61 -10.39 5.62
C THR A 23 -24.91 -10.36 4.82
N ARG A 24 -25.21 -9.21 4.21
CA ARG A 24 -26.38 -8.97 3.37
C ARG A 24 -25.94 -8.49 2.00
N THR A 25 -26.59 -8.94 0.94
CA THR A 25 -26.35 -8.44 -0.42
C THR A 25 -27.47 -7.48 -0.83
N TRP A 26 -27.10 -6.27 -1.23
CA TRP A 26 -28.01 -5.29 -1.85
C TRP A 26 -27.61 -5.05 -3.31
N PRO A 27 -28.56 -5.07 -4.26
CA PRO A 27 -29.95 -5.47 -4.10
C PRO A 27 -30.12 -6.99 -4.04
N GLY A 28 -31.00 -7.50 -3.19
CA GLY A 28 -31.40 -8.92 -3.27
C GLY A 28 -31.95 -9.51 -1.98
N ASP A 29 -31.23 -9.36 -0.87
CA ASP A 29 -31.57 -10.05 0.37
C ASP A 29 -32.87 -9.52 1.01
N PRO A 30 -33.53 -10.30 1.88
CA PRO A 30 -34.70 -9.83 2.63
C PRO A 30 -34.39 -8.56 3.43
N GLY A 31 -35.17 -7.50 3.21
CA GLY A 31 -34.92 -6.16 3.76
C GLY A 31 -33.97 -5.29 2.92
N CYS A 32 -33.33 -5.87 1.90
CA CYS A 32 -32.37 -5.25 1.00
C CYS A 32 -32.79 -5.36 -0.48
N SER A 33 -34.09 -5.42 -0.76
CA SER A 33 -34.62 -5.50 -2.13
C SER A 33 -35.04 -4.13 -2.72
N GLY A 34 -35.10 -3.10 -1.87
CA GLY A 34 -35.51 -1.74 -2.23
C GLY A 34 -34.32 -0.82 -2.46
N THR A 35 -34.35 0.36 -1.83
CA THR A 35 -33.22 1.30 -1.83
C THR A 35 -32.07 0.80 -0.96
N LEU A 36 -30.85 1.30 -1.19
CA LEU A 36 -29.70 0.99 -0.35
C LEU A 36 -29.92 1.53 1.07
N GLN A 37 -30.53 2.71 1.20
CA GLN A 37 -30.87 3.24 2.53
C GLN A 37 -31.84 2.30 3.27
N ALA A 38 -32.83 1.71 2.61
CA ALA A 38 -33.74 0.77 3.27
C ALA A 38 -33.00 -0.50 3.75
N CYS A 39 -31.99 -0.96 3.01
CA CYS A 39 -31.13 -2.05 3.45
C CYS A 39 -30.31 -1.68 4.69
N VAL A 40 -29.74 -0.47 4.70
CA VAL A 40 -29.01 0.10 5.85
C VAL A 40 -29.92 0.23 7.08
N ASP A 41 -31.17 0.67 6.90
CA ASP A 41 -32.14 0.80 7.99
C ASP A 41 -32.57 -0.57 8.53
N ALA A 42 -32.60 -1.59 7.69
CA ALA A 42 -32.95 -2.97 8.07
C ALA A 42 -31.80 -3.76 8.71
N ALA A 43 -30.55 -3.33 8.51
CA ALA A 43 -29.36 -3.99 9.05
C ALA A 43 -29.23 -3.80 10.56
N ALA A 44 -28.64 -4.78 11.25
CA ALA A 44 -28.27 -4.66 12.66
C ALA A 44 -26.87 -4.05 12.80
N ASP A 45 -26.54 -3.49 13.96
CA ASP A 45 -25.18 -3.02 14.22
C ASP A 45 -24.19 -4.20 14.15
N GLY A 46 -23.07 -3.98 13.48
CA GLY A 46 -22.07 -4.98 13.12
C GLY A 46 -22.26 -5.61 11.74
N ASP A 47 -23.46 -5.52 11.14
CA ASP A 47 -23.74 -6.14 9.83
C ASP A 47 -22.84 -5.59 8.70
N ARG A 48 -22.61 -6.45 7.71
CA ARG A 48 -21.92 -6.13 6.46
C ARG A 48 -22.90 -6.13 5.29
N ILE A 49 -22.90 -5.08 4.49
CA ILE A 49 -23.70 -4.93 3.28
C ILE A 49 -22.77 -4.98 2.06
N GLU A 50 -22.93 -6.00 1.23
CA GLU A 50 -22.30 -6.13 -0.09
C GLU A 50 -23.16 -5.50 -1.16
N ILE A 51 -22.63 -4.49 -1.85
CA ILE A 51 -23.32 -3.75 -2.89
C ILE A 51 -23.04 -4.41 -4.23
N ALA A 52 -23.99 -5.20 -4.71
CA ALA A 52 -23.95 -6.02 -5.93
C ALA A 52 -24.65 -5.34 -7.12
N THR A 53 -24.27 -4.09 -7.42
CA THR A 53 -24.80 -3.37 -8.57
C THR A 53 -23.77 -2.44 -9.18
N ASP A 54 -23.77 -2.37 -10.51
CA ASP A 54 -23.04 -1.36 -11.30
C ASP A 54 -23.97 -0.23 -11.78
N VAL A 55 -25.27 -0.33 -11.47
CA VAL A 55 -26.22 0.76 -11.76
C VAL A 55 -25.89 1.94 -10.84
N PRO A 56 -25.73 3.18 -11.37
CA PRO A 56 -25.41 4.34 -10.56
C PRO A 56 -26.41 4.56 -9.41
N ILE A 57 -25.88 4.71 -8.21
CA ILE A 57 -26.61 4.99 -6.98
C ILE A 57 -26.77 6.52 -6.88
N THR A 58 -28.01 6.99 -6.87
CA THR A 58 -28.36 8.42 -6.88
C THR A 58 -29.06 8.88 -5.60
N GLU A 59 -29.01 8.05 -4.56
CA GLU A 59 -29.46 8.37 -3.20
C GLU A 59 -28.26 8.58 -2.28
N SER A 60 -28.37 9.53 -1.34
CA SER A 60 -27.36 9.69 -0.28
C SER A 60 -27.63 8.70 0.84
N ILE A 61 -26.57 8.16 1.43
CA ILE A 61 -26.67 7.16 2.50
C ILE A 61 -26.30 7.78 3.83
N ALA A 62 -27.16 7.56 4.82
CA ALA A 62 -26.99 8.02 6.19
C ALA A 62 -26.75 6.82 7.12
N LEU A 63 -25.63 6.86 7.85
CA LEU A 63 -25.21 5.84 8.82
C LEU A 63 -25.28 6.39 10.26
N HIS A 64 -26.33 7.18 10.57
CA HIS A 64 -26.43 7.95 11.81
C HIS A 64 -26.43 7.08 13.08
N ALA A 65 -25.37 7.19 13.88
CA ALA A 65 -25.17 6.41 15.10
C ALA A 65 -25.28 4.89 14.90
N ARG A 66 -24.73 4.38 13.77
CA ARG A 66 -24.75 2.96 13.39
C ARG A 66 -23.35 2.39 13.34
N SER A 67 -23.23 1.10 13.59
CA SER A 67 -22.01 0.35 13.29
C SER A 67 -22.25 -0.58 12.10
N LEU A 68 -21.68 -0.30 10.93
CA LEU A 68 -21.95 -1.04 9.70
C LEU A 68 -20.74 -1.08 8.77
N THR A 69 -20.61 -2.19 8.03
CA THR A 69 -19.68 -2.29 6.89
C THR A 69 -20.43 -2.18 5.57
N LEU A 70 -20.07 -1.22 4.71
CA LEU A 70 -20.54 -1.14 3.32
C LEU A 70 -19.37 -1.41 2.38
N THR A 71 -19.53 -2.33 1.46
CA THR A 71 -18.46 -2.69 0.50
C THR A 71 -19.04 -3.14 -0.82
N ALA A 72 -18.29 -3.02 -1.90
CA ALA A 72 -18.69 -3.63 -3.17
C ALA A 72 -18.87 -5.14 -3.00
N ALA A 73 -19.88 -5.72 -3.63
CA ALA A 73 -19.88 -7.17 -3.79
C ALA A 73 -18.76 -7.59 -4.75
N ASP A 74 -18.39 -8.87 -4.72
CA ASP A 74 -17.38 -9.41 -5.62
C ASP A 74 -17.79 -9.26 -7.10
N GLY A 75 -16.88 -8.80 -7.95
CA GLY A 75 -17.14 -8.52 -9.37
C GLY A 75 -17.90 -7.22 -9.68
N TYR A 76 -18.37 -6.48 -8.68
CA TYR A 76 -19.11 -5.22 -8.86
C TYR A 76 -18.25 -3.99 -8.57
N LYS A 77 -18.57 -2.87 -9.23
CA LYS A 77 -17.93 -1.56 -9.08
C LYS A 77 -18.99 -0.48 -8.78
N PRO A 78 -19.64 -0.51 -7.60
CA PRO A 78 -20.74 0.39 -7.28
C PRO A 78 -20.33 1.85 -7.30
N GLN A 79 -21.16 2.68 -7.93
CA GLN A 79 -20.88 4.09 -8.15
C GLN A 79 -21.99 4.98 -7.59
N PHE A 80 -21.63 5.81 -6.61
CA PHE A 80 -22.45 6.91 -6.11
C PHE A 80 -22.29 8.13 -7.02
N LEU A 81 -23.39 8.65 -7.55
CA LEU A 81 -23.39 9.75 -8.53
C LEU A 81 -24.05 11.01 -7.96
N GLY A 82 -23.25 12.05 -7.70
CA GLY A 82 -23.71 13.34 -7.17
C GLY A 82 -24.21 13.30 -5.72
N VAL A 83 -23.98 12.19 -5.03
CA VAL A 83 -24.47 11.89 -3.68
C VAL A 83 -23.34 11.35 -2.81
N GLY A 84 -23.53 11.37 -1.49
CA GLY A 84 -22.49 10.96 -0.54
C GLY A 84 -22.96 9.97 0.50
N ILE A 85 -21.99 9.47 1.26
CA ILE A 85 -22.22 8.71 2.49
C ILE A 85 -21.91 9.63 3.68
N ILE A 86 -22.85 9.69 4.61
CA ILE A 86 -22.76 10.52 5.81
C ILE A 86 -22.84 9.62 7.05
N ALA A 87 -21.74 9.51 7.76
CA ALA A 87 -21.63 8.80 9.04
C ALA A 87 -21.50 9.83 10.17
N ASN A 88 -22.63 10.38 10.60
CA ASN A 88 -22.64 11.40 11.66
C ASN A 88 -23.31 10.86 12.93
N ASP A 89 -22.67 11.03 14.07
CA ASP A 89 -23.31 10.92 15.38
C ASP A 89 -23.33 12.28 16.08
N SER A 90 -24.53 12.77 16.35
CA SER A 90 -24.79 14.05 17.02
C SER A 90 -25.97 13.86 17.96
N GLY A 91 -25.76 13.42 19.21
CA GLY A 91 -26.93 13.14 20.05
C GLY A 91 -26.77 12.43 21.39
N GLY A 92 -25.64 12.56 22.08
CA GLY A 92 -25.57 12.40 23.55
C GLY A 92 -25.88 11.02 24.15
N GLY A 93 -26.03 9.97 23.32
CA GLY A 93 -26.21 8.60 23.81
C GLY A 93 -24.92 7.97 24.34
N GLY A 94 -23.75 8.52 23.98
CA GLY A 94 -22.44 7.99 24.36
C GLY A 94 -22.14 6.60 23.80
N ALA A 95 -22.85 6.18 22.74
CA ALA A 95 -22.64 4.88 22.13
C ALA A 95 -21.38 4.88 21.26
N ASP A 96 -20.67 3.76 21.29
CA ASP A 96 -19.55 3.53 20.40
C ASP A 96 -20.05 3.15 19.00
N ILE A 97 -19.42 3.67 17.95
CA ILE A 97 -19.77 3.38 16.56
C ILE A 97 -18.59 2.84 15.77
N ASP A 98 -18.85 1.97 14.81
CA ASP A 98 -17.84 1.37 13.94
C ASP A 98 -18.33 1.31 12.49
N VAL A 99 -17.85 2.24 11.65
CA VAL A 99 -18.26 2.34 10.25
C VAL A 99 -17.09 2.01 9.34
N ARG A 100 -17.30 1.03 8.45
CA ARG A 100 -16.31 0.61 7.46
C ARG A 100 -16.84 0.79 6.05
N LEU A 101 -16.08 1.45 5.18
CA LEU A 101 -16.39 1.63 3.76
C LEU A 101 -15.25 1.07 2.92
N SER A 102 -15.54 0.22 1.93
CA SER A 102 -14.48 -0.29 1.04
C SER A 102 -14.88 -0.55 -0.40
N ARG A 103 -13.96 -0.31 -1.34
CA ARG A 103 -14.13 -0.59 -2.79
C ARG A 103 -15.32 0.14 -3.43
N LEU A 104 -15.67 1.33 -2.95
CA LEU A 104 -16.78 2.13 -3.47
C LEU A 104 -16.28 3.28 -4.35
N ARG A 105 -17.06 3.63 -5.37
CA ARG A 105 -16.74 4.72 -6.30
C ARG A 105 -17.71 5.89 -6.12
N PHE A 106 -17.22 7.11 -6.26
CA PHE A 106 -17.99 8.33 -6.16
C PHE A 106 -17.63 9.26 -7.31
N THR A 107 -18.65 9.70 -8.04
CA THR A 107 -18.53 10.71 -9.09
C THR A 107 -19.34 11.92 -8.68
N ASN A 108 -18.66 13.04 -8.42
CA ASN A 108 -19.22 14.22 -7.76
C ASN A 108 -19.89 13.92 -6.41
N GLY A 109 -19.48 12.82 -5.76
CA GLY A 109 -19.92 12.43 -4.43
C GLY A 109 -18.87 12.73 -3.36
N TYR A 110 -19.21 12.39 -2.12
CA TYR A 110 -18.38 12.65 -0.94
C TYR A 110 -18.58 11.60 0.14
N VAL A 111 -17.62 11.52 1.07
CA VAL A 111 -17.75 10.78 2.31
C VAL A 111 -17.48 11.73 3.48
N THR A 112 -18.45 11.88 4.36
CA THR A 112 -18.33 12.69 5.58
C THR A 112 -18.60 11.80 6.79
N ALA A 113 -17.66 11.79 7.72
CA ALA A 113 -17.81 11.12 9.00
C ALA A 113 -17.55 12.11 10.14
N THR A 114 -18.50 12.24 11.05
CA THR A 114 -18.36 13.15 12.19
C THR A 114 -18.84 12.48 13.47
N TYR A 115 -18.16 12.76 14.56
CA TYR A 115 -18.52 12.24 15.88
C TYR A 115 -18.57 13.38 16.89
N ALA A 116 -19.74 13.56 17.52
CA ALA A 116 -20.03 14.62 18.49
C ALA A 116 -20.73 14.04 19.74
N SER A 117 -20.17 12.93 20.24
CA SER A 117 -20.62 12.21 21.43
C SER A 117 -19.41 11.89 22.33
N PRO A 118 -19.60 11.57 23.63
CA PRO A 118 -18.49 11.35 24.57
C PRO A 118 -17.81 9.97 24.45
N GLY A 119 -18.30 9.06 23.60
CA GLY A 119 -17.78 7.69 23.45
C GLY A 119 -16.64 7.57 22.43
N HIS A 120 -16.57 6.42 21.78
CA HIS A 120 -15.57 6.09 20.76
C HIS A 120 -16.20 5.89 19.37
N ALA A 121 -15.55 6.39 18.32
CA ALA A 121 -15.90 6.06 16.95
C ALA A 121 -14.71 5.45 16.22
N ASN A 122 -14.94 4.37 15.49
CA ASN A 122 -14.00 3.83 14.51
C ASN A 122 -14.52 4.11 13.10
N PHE A 123 -13.71 4.76 12.27
CA PHE A 123 -13.99 5.04 10.87
C PHE A 123 -12.90 4.44 9.98
N GLU A 124 -13.23 3.43 9.18
CA GLU A 124 -12.28 2.74 8.32
C GLU A 124 -12.70 2.83 6.84
N PHE A 125 -12.00 3.65 6.06
CA PHE A 125 -12.29 3.89 4.65
C PHE A 125 -11.12 3.41 3.79
N ARG A 126 -11.37 2.38 2.97
CA ARG A 126 -10.36 1.71 2.16
C ARG A 126 -10.71 1.69 0.69
N GLU A 127 -9.72 1.90 -0.17
CA GLU A 127 -9.86 1.69 -1.62
C GLU A 127 -11.06 2.44 -2.22
N LEU A 128 -11.42 3.59 -1.64
CA LEU A 128 -12.46 4.44 -2.18
C LEU A 128 -11.90 5.22 -3.37
N VAL A 129 -12.70 5.36 -4.43
CA VAL A 129 -12.33 6.15 -5.61
C VAL A 129 -13.30 7.30 -5.75
N LEU A 130 -12.85 8.52 -5.52
CA LEU A 130 -13.64 9.74 -5.60
C LEU A 130 -13.11 10.64 -6.71
N THR A 131 -13.99 11.03 -7.63
CA THR A 131 -13.71 12.04 -8.67
C THR A 131 -14.69 13.19 -8.52
N ARG A 132 -14.19 14.43 -8.52
CA ARG A 132 -15.01 15.63 -8.30
C ARG A 132 -14.73 16.69 -9.36
N ALA A 133 -15.80 17.11 -10.04
CA ALA A 133 -15.79 18.26 -10.93
C ALA A 133 -15.80 19.58 -10.12
N PRO A 134 -15.34 20.69 -10.72
CA PRO A 134 -15.49 22.02 -10.11
C PRO A 134 -16.96 22.31 -9.74
N GLY A 135 -17.20 22.76 -8.50
CA GLY A 135 -18.53 23.08 -8.00
C GLY A 135 -19.35 21.90 -7.46
N ALA A 136 -18.79 20.68 -7.41
CA ALA A 136 -19.44 19.53 -6.76
C ALA A 136 -19.69 19.79 -5.26
N THR A 137 -20.81 19.28 -4.73
CA THR A 137 -21.18 19.38 -3.32
C THR A 137 -20.30 18.46 -2.44
N GLY A 138 -20.06 18.88 -1.20
CA GLY A 138 -19.26 18.10 -0.21
C GLY A 138 -17.75 18.12 -0.48
N ALA A 139 -16.94 17.97 0.57
CA ALA A 139 -15.50 17.76 0.46
C ALA A 139 -15.23 16.30 0.01
N GLY A 140 -14.00 15.93 -0.39
CA GLY A 140 -13.75 14.56 -0.87
C GLY A 140 -14.01 13.51 0.22
N ILE A 141 -13.06 13.35 1.13
CA ILE A 141 -13.23 12.56 2.36
C ILE A 141 -13.00 13.48 3.56
N THR A 142 -13.91 13.46 4.52
CA THR A 142 -13.82 14.29 5.73
C THR A 142 -14.11 13.46 6.97
N VAL A 143 -13.21 13.49 7.95
CA VAL A 143 -13.38 12.87 9.27
C VAL A 143 -13.18 13.94 10.34
N ILE A 144 -14.16 14.14 11.21
CA ILE A 144 -14.10 15.17 12.27
C ILE A 144 -14.51 14.60 13.63
N ALA A 145 -13.62 14.76 14.61
CA ALA A 145 -13.88 14.51 16.03
C ALA A 145 -14.29 15.82 16.74
N TYR A 146 -15.59 16.06 16.91
CA TYR A 146 -16.08 17.22 17.66
C TYR A 146 -16.06 16.97 19.18
N GLU A 147 -16.36 15.74 19.60
CA GLU A 147 -16.27 15.27 20.99
C GLU A 147 -15.78 13.82 21.01
N GLY A 148 -15.50 13.27 22.20
CA GLY A 148 -15.11 11.88 22.36
C GLY A 148 -13.77 11.54 21.70
N THR A 149 -13.60 10.27 21.35
CA THR A 149 -12.39 9.76 20.66
C THR A 149 -12.77 9.16 19.31
N VAL A 150 -12.08 9.57 18.25
CA VAL A 150 -12.23 9.00 16.91
C VAL A 150 -10.95 8.29 16.53
N GLU A 151 -11.03 6.99 16.28
CA GLU A 151 -10.03 6.24 15.54
C GLU A 151 -10.38 6.26 14.04
N ALA A 152 -9.44 6.68 13.20
CA ALA A 152 -9.67 6.76 11.76
C ALA A 152 -8.58 6.03 10.97
N MET A 153 -8.98 5.24 9.98
CA MET A 153 -8.09 4.63 8.99
C MET A 153 -8.54 5.02 7.58
N LEU A 154 -7.69 5.75 6.85
CA LEU A 154 -7.84 6.02 5.43
C LEU A 154 -6.74 5.27 4.68
N TYR A 155 -7.07 4.23 3.92
CA TYR A 155 -6.09 3.35 3.28
C TYR A 155 -6.32 3.21 1.77
N ASP A 156 -5.30 3.47 0.94
CA ASP A 156 -5.33 3.38 -0.53
C ASP A 156 -6.55 4.06 -1.19
N ASN A 157 -7.04 5.17 -0.62
CA ASN A 157 -8.10 5.93 -1.24
C ASN A 157 -7.52 6.80 -2.37
N ARG A 158 -8.26 6.93 -3.48
CA ARG A 158 -7.93 7.80 -4.59
C ARG A 158 -8.94 8.93 -4.69
N VAL A 159 -8.51 10.16 -4.45
CA VAL A 159 -9.37 11.35 -4.46
C VAL A 159 -8.85 12.35 -5.47
N SER A 160 -9.64 12.68 -6.48
CA SER A 160 -9.31 13.71 -7.46
C SER A 160 -10.37 14.80 -7.53
N GLY A 161 -9.94 16.06 -7.59
CA GLY A 161 -10.87 17.19 -7.75
C GLY A 161 -10.30 18.53 -7.29
N LEU A 162 -11.20 19.42 -6.82
CA LEU A 162 -10.84 20.71 -6.23
C LEU A 162 -11.34 20.80 -4.77
N PRO A 163 -10.55 21.32 -3.83
CA PRO A 163 -11.05 21.67 -2.50
C PRO A 163 -12.23 22.65 -2.57
N LEU A 164 -13.11 22.60 -1.56
CA LEU A 164 -14.29 23.47 -1.49
C LEU A 164 -13.97 24.94 -1.18
N GLY A 165 -12.75 25.25 -0.78
CA GLY A 165 -12.26 26.60 -0.58
C GLY A 165 -10.93 26.62 0.17
N ILE A 166 -10.45 27.82 0.49
CA ILE A 166 -9.11 28.04 1.10
C ILE A 166 -8.87 27.31 2.44
N ASN A 167 -9.93 26.94 3.16
CA ASN A 167 -9.85 26.20 4.43
C ASN A 167 -10.38 24.76 4.32
N GLY A 168 -10.61 24.28 3.09
CA GLY A 168 -11.03 22.91 2.85
C GLY A 168 -9.91 22.08 2.22
N ALA A 169 -10.16 20.78 2.10
CA ALA A 169 -9.25 19.86 1.45
C ALA A 169 -9.99 18.81 0.62
N LEU A 170 -9.22 18.05 -0.18
CA LEU A 170 -9.73 16.83 -0.80
C LEU A 170 -9.84 15.70 0.23
N VAL A 171 -8.91 15.64 1.19
CA VAL A 171 -8.98 14.77 2.36
C VAL A 171 -8.76 15.62 3.61
N GLU A 172 -9.72 15.60 4.53
CA GLU A 172 -9.67 16.35 5.79
C GLU A 172 -9.79 15.42 6.99
N LEU A 173 -8.85 15.57 7.93
CA LEU A 173 -8.79 14.89 9.22
C LEU A 173 -8.75 15.97 10.30
N ALA A 174 -9.79 16.09 11.10
CA ALA A 174 -9.88 17.17 12.08
C ALA A 174 -10.31 16.73 13.48
N ALA A 175 -9.73 17.37 14.49
CA ALA A 175 -10.22 17.35 15.85
C ALA A 175 -10.67 18.76 16.21
N GLN A 176 -11.95 18.92 16.56
CA GLN A 176 -12.60 20.20 16.85
C GLN A 176 -13.21 20.13 18.25
N GLY A 177 -12.36 19.93 19.27
CA GLY A 177 -12.73 19.70 20.66
C GLY A 177 -12.60 18.24 21.12
N GLY A 178 -12.69 17.27 20.20
CA GLY A 178 -12.48 15.84 20.49
C GLY A 178 -11.03 15.37 20.39
N THR A 179 -10.83 14.06 20.49
CA THR A 179 -9.54 13.38 20.25
C THR A 179 -9.60 12.63 18.92
N LEU A 180 -8.60 12.82 18.04
CA LEU A 180 -8.49 12.12 16.77
C LEU A 180 -7.19 11.30 16.70
N ASP A 181 -7.33 9.99 16.62
CA ASP A 181 -6.25 9.03 16.37
C ASP A 181 -6.36 8.47 14.95
N ALA A 182 -5.72 9.15 13.99
CA ALA A 182 -5.88 8.87 12.56
C ALA A 182 -4.63 8.24 11.93
N ARG A 183 -4.87 7.33 10.98
CA ARG A 183 -3.88 6.68 10.12
C ARG A 183 -4.32 6.88 8.67
N ALA A 184 -3.59 7.69 7.90
CA ALA A 184 -3.84 7.87 6.48
C ALA A 184 -2.65 7.32 5.69
N TYR A 185 -2.81 6.13 5.12
CA TYR A 185 -1.74 5.36 4.47
C TYR A 185 -2.03 5.14 2.98
N TYR A 186 -1.02 5.37 2.13
CA TYR A 186 -1.07 5.11 0.68
C TYR A 186 -2.18 5.85 -0.09
N ASN A 187 -2.75 6.92 0.45
CA ASN A 187 -3.81 7.62 -0.27
C ASN A 187 -3.22 8.45 -1.41
N HIS A 188 -3.89 8.45 -2.55
CA HIS A 188 -3.55 9.26 -3.71
C HIS A 188 -4.53 10.42 -3.84
N VAL A 189 -4.03 11.65 -3.69
CA VAL A 189 -4.82 12.87 -3.79
C VAL A 189 -4.33 13.69 -4.97
N SER A 190 -5.23 14.09 -5.87
CA SER A 190 -4.85 14.89 -7.05
C SER A 190 -5.77 16.08 -7.28
N SER A 191 -5.18 17.26 -7.46
CA SER A 191 -5.91 18.40 -8.00
C SER A 191 -6.26 18.18 -9.47
N THR A 192 -7.46 18.61 -9.88
CA THR A 192 -7.86 18.70 -11.29
C THR A 192 -7.77 20.13 -11.85
N GLY A 193 -7.38 21.10 -11.04
CA GLY A 193 -7.30 22.51 -11.44
C GLY A 193 -5.99 22.89 -12.11
N PRO A 194 -5.99 23.92 -12.97
CA PRO A 194 -4.77 24.45 -13.54
C PRO A 194 -3.99 25.23 -12.47
N GLY A 195 -2.69 24.96 -12.34
CA GLY A 195 -1.80 25.73 -11.46
C GLY A 195 -2.07 25.50 -9.97
N THR A 196 -2.14 26.61 -9.21
CA THR A 196 -2.34 26.60 -7.75
C THR A 196 -3.81 26.84 -7.41
N VAL A 197 -4.44 25.86 -6.75
CA VAL A 197 -5.85 25.89 -6.36
C VAL A 197 -6.03 26.25 -4.89
N GLU A 198 -7.23 26.67 -4.48
CA GLU A 198 -7.53 26.91 -3.06
C GLU A 198 -7.41 25.63 -2.21
N GLY A 199 -7.24 25.81 -0.90
CA GLY A 199 -7.29 24.73 0.08
C GLY A 199 -6.01 23.92 0.13
N ALA A 200 -6.14 22.65 0.55
CA ALA A 200 -5.06 21.67 0.64
C ALA A 200 -5.40 20.35 -0.07
N GLY A 201 -4.39 19.54 -0.36
CA GLY A 201 -4.61 18.16 -0.79
C GLY A 201 -5.11 17.32 0.39
N LEU A 202 -4.25 17.15 1.38
CA LEU A 202 -4.54 16.53 2.68
C LEU A 202 -4.42 17.59 3.77
N PHE A 203 -5.44 17.72 4.61
CA PHE A 203 -5.48 18.68 5.69
C PHE A 203 -5.71 18.00 7.04
N VAL A 204 -4.79 18.22 7.97
CA VAL A 204 -4.90 17.91 9.39
C VAL A 204 -5.17 19.20 10.15
N ASN A 205 -6.29 19.29 10.85
CA ASN A 205 -6.65 20.47 11.64
C ASN A 205 -7.09 20.11 13.06
N VAL A 206 -6.32 20.49 14.05
CA VAL A 206 -6.65 20.28 15.47
C VAL A 206 -6.90 21.62 16.14
N ALA A 207 -8.11 21.84 16.65
CA ALA A 207 -8.55 23.10 17.20
C ALA A 207 -9.55 22.92 18.34
N GLN A 208 -9.95 24.02 18.98
CA GLN A 208 -10.98 24.08 20.02
C GLN A 208 -10.65 23.24 21.27
N GLY A 209 -9.38 23.04 21.57
CA GLY A 209 -8.94 22.20 22.69
C GLY A 209 -8.90 20.71 22.36
N GLY A 210 -8.99 20.35 21.07
CA GLY A 210 -8.84 18.98 20.62
C GLY A 210 -7.40 18.45 20.74
N GLY A 211 -7.23 17.17 20.42
CA GLY A 211 -5.92 16.52 20.42
C GLY A 211 -5.90 15.18 19.69
N GLY A 212 -4.93 14.33 20.05
CA GLY A 212 -4.76 12.97 19.51
C GLY A 212 -3.47 12.81 18.70
N SER A 213 -3.41 11.77 17.87
CA SER A 213 -2.27 11.45 17.03
C SER A 213 -2.68 11.23 15.57
N VAL A 214 -2.02 11.90 14.64
CA VAL A 214 -2.25 11.72 13.20
C VAL A 214 -1.00 11.20 12.51
N LYS A 215 -1.14 10.04 11.86
CA LYS A 215 -0.07 9.35 11.12
C LYS A 215 -0.35 9.41 9.64
N LEU A 216 0.51 10.08 8.88
CA LEU A 216 0.47 10.19 7.42
C LEU A 216 1.64 9.38 6.86
N HIS A 217 1.37 8.28 6.17
CA HIS A 217 2.41 7.43 5.61
C HIS A 217 2.19 7.14 4.13
N ALA A 218 3.23 7.32 3.31
CA ALA A 218 3.20 6.92 1.90
C ALA A 218 2.04 7.51 1.06
N ASN A 219 1.47 8.64 1.48
CA ASN A 219 0.45 9.33 0.68
C ASN A 219 1.12 10.05 -0.48
N GLN A 220 0.44 10.09 -1.63
CA GLN A 220 0.89 10.83 -2.81
C GLN A 220 -0.09 11.98 -3.10
N VAL A 221 0.39 13.21 -3.02
CA VAL A 221 -0.38 14.41 -3.35
C VAL A 221 0.16 15.04 -4.65
N ARG A 222 -0.69 15.15 -5.67
CA ARG A 222 -0.37 15.78 -6.95
C ARG A 222 -1.17 17.07 -7.15
N GLY A 223 -0.51 18.11 -7.64
CA GLY A 223 -1.08 19.45 -7.85
C GLY A 223 -0.57 20.48 -6.82
N SER A 224 -0.72 21.77 -7.16
CA SER A 224 -0.33 22.87 -6.27
C SER A 224 -1.54 23.42 -5.52
N PHE A 225 -1.36 23.72 -4.24
CA PHE A 225 -2.42 24.17 -3.33
C PHE A 225 -1.99 25.45 -2.61
N MET A 226 -2.93 26.38 -2.40
CA MET A 226 -2.67 27.67 -1.75
C MET A 226 -2.31 27.53 -0.27
N ARG A 227 -2.86 26.52 0.43
CA ARG A 227 -2.36 26.12 1.75
C ARG A 227 -1.08 25.32 1.56
N SER A 228 -1.23 24.04 1.23
CA SER A 228 -0.14 23.14 0.90
C SER A 228 -0.68 21.82 0.36
N GLY A 229 0.17 21.00 -0.25
CA GLY A 229 -0.19 19.61 -0.58
C GLY A 229 -0.59 18.83 0.67
N ILE A 230 0.22 18.91 1.73
CA ILE A 230 -0.09 18.39 3.07
C ILE A 230 -0.05 19.56 4.05
N PHE A 231 -1.19 19.86 4.67
CA PHE A 231 -1.33 20.97 5.61
C PHE A 231 -1.58 20.44 7.02
N ILE A 232 -0.77 20.85 7.98
CA ILE A 232 -0.87 20.43 9.38
C ILE A 232 -1.02 21.67 10.22
N SER A 233 -2.21 21.85 10.80
CA SER A 233 -2.59 23.08 11.49
C SER A 233 -3.04 22.80 12.91
N GLU A 234 -2.64 23.69 13.81
CA GLU A 234 -3.26 23.84 15.12
C GLU A 234 -4.02 25.18 15.18
N GLY A 235 -5.24 25.15 15.70
CA GLY A 235 -5.98 26.35 16.11
C GLY A 235 -6.57 27.19 14.97
N LEU A 236 -6.81 26.62 13.78
CA LEU A 236 -7.52 27.35 12.72
C LEU A 236 -8.88 27.83 13.22
N PHE A 237 -9.10 29.14 13.19
CA PHE A 237 -10.31 29.84 13.68
C PHE A 237 -10.64 29.63 15.16
N SER A 238 -9.69 29.19 15.98
CA SER A 238 -9.90 29.00 17.41
C SER A 238 -8.81 29.66 18.24
N PRO A 239 -9.17 30.48 19.24
CA PRO A 239 -8.20 30.97 20.22
C PRO A 239 -7.85 29.91 21.27
N THR A 240 -8.62 28.82 21.38
CA THR A 240 -8.43 27.77 22.38
C THR A 240 -7.23 26.89 21.98
N PRO A 241 -6.15 26.86 22.78
CA PRO A 241 -4.97 26.06 22.47
C PRO A 241 -5.31 24.58 22.37
N SER A 242 -4.71 23.91 21.39
CA SER A 242 -4.83 22.45 21.19
C SER A 242 -3.44 21.81 21.12
N SER A 243 -3.33 20.51 21.36
CA SER A 243 -2.04 19.80 21.37
C SER A 243 -2.20 18.41 20.76
N PHE A 244 -1.33 18.06 19.82
CA PHE A 244 -1.39 16.77 19.14
C PHE A 244 -0.05 16.35 18.54
N ASP A 245 0.03 15.06 18.24
CA ASP A 245 1.16 14.42 17.58
C ASP A 245 0.89 14.27 16.07
N ALA A 246 1.85 14.64 15.23
CA ALA A 246 1.84 14.38 13.80
C ALA A 246 3.05 13.53 13.41
N ARG A 247 2.82 12.37 12.79
CA ARG A 247 3.88 11.48 12.28
C ARG A 247 3.75 11.39 10.77
N VAL A 248 4.59 12.13 10.05
CA VAL A 248 4.50 12.37 8.60
C VAL A 248 5.70 11.71 7.93
N TYR A 249 5.51 10.46 7.51
CA TYR A 249 6.57 9.60 7.00
C TYR A 249 6.36 9.26 5.54
N SER A 250 7.41 9.22 4.73
CA SER A 250 7.33 8.57 3.41
C SER A 250 6.34 9.21 2.42
N ASN A 251 5.85 10.43 2.66
CA ASN A 251 4.84 11.04 1.79
C ASN A 251 5.50 11.73 0.60
N VAL A 252 4.73 11.84 -0.49
CA VAL A 252 5.17 12.45 -1.74
C VAL A 252 4.26 13.62 -2.07
N VAL A 253 4.83 14.80 -2.34
CA VAL A 253 4.08 15.96 -2.85
C VAL A 253 4.71 16.43 -4.15
N ILE A 254 3.93 16.45 -5.23
CA ILE A 254 4.37 16.83 -6.57
C ILE A 254 3.45 17.94 -7.09
N GLY A 255 3.94 19.17 -7.07
CA GLY A 255 3.17 20.31 -7.54
C GLY A 255 3.24 20.56 -9.05
N THR A 256 2.81 21.76 -9.41
CA THR A 256 2.79 22.33 -10.77
C THR A 256 3.61 23.62 -10.88
N GLY A 257 4.42 23.93 -9.85
CA GLY A 257 5.33 25.08 -9.78
C GLY A 257 4.91 26.17 -8.79
N GLY A 258 3.75 26.05 -8.13
CA GLY A 258 3.26 27.02 -7.16
C GLY A 258 2.95 26.41 -5.79
N GLY A 259 2.37 27.20 -4.89
CA GLY A 259 1.93 26.73 -3.57
C GLY A 259 3.04 26.19 -2.67
N ARG A 260 2.64 25.50 -1.59
CA ARG A 260 3.56 24.84 -0.65
C ARG A 260 3.42 23.33 -0.70
N GLY A 261 4.48 22.60 -0.36
CA GLY A 261 4.48 21.14 -0.30
C GLY A 261 3.89 20.61 1.00
N ILE A 262 4.68 20.67 2.07
CA ILE A 262 4.28 20.32 3.44
C ILE A 262 4.40 21.58 4.31
N ASP A 263 3.34 21.94 5.01
CA ASP A 263 3.30 23.15 5.86
C ASP A 263 2.76 22.81 7.25
N VAL A 264 3.49 23.24 8.28
CA VAL A 264 3.14 23.09 9.70
C VAL A 264 2.86 24.47 10.28
N THR A 265 1.64 24.66 10.78
CA THR A 265 1.15 25.98 11.20
C THR A 265 0.45 25.91 12.57
N PRO A 266 1.17 26.09 13.69
CA PRO A 266 0.56 26.33 14.99
C PRO A 266 -0.11 27.71 15.13
N SER A 267 -1.02 27.82 16.09
CA SER A 267 -1.65 29.07 16.53
C SER A 267 -1.27 29.40 17.97
N ASN A 268 -2.02 28.89 18.96
CA ASN A 268 -1.84 29.17 20.38
C ASN A 268 -1.45 27.91 21.18
N GLY A 269 -1.48 26.75 20.53
CA GLY A 269 -1.15 25.47 21.11
C GLY A 269 0.18 24.93 20.62
N SER A 270 0.26 23.60 20.55
CA SER A 270 1.50 22.88 20.27
C SER A 270 1.30 21.77 19.24
N ILE A 271 2.31 21.58 18.40
CA ILE A 271 2.39 20.45 17.47
C ILE A 271 3.72 19.72 17.73
N ASP A 272 3.66 18.47 18.20
CA ASP A 272 4.81 17.56 18.15
C ASP A 272 4.77 16.86 16.78
N VAL A 273 5.76 17.13 15.93
CA VAL A 273 5.78 16.65 14.55
C VAL A 273 7.07 15.92 14.20
N GLN A 274 6.93 14.75 13.56
CA GLN A 274 8.02 14.05 12.91
C GLN A 274 7.80 14.10 11.40
N LEU A 275 8.70 14.76 10.67
CA LEU A 275 8.72 14.86 9.22
C LEU A 275 9.91 14.06 8.72
N VAL A 276 9.67 12.81 8.34
CA VAL A 276 10.75 11.86 8.04
C VAL A 276 10.58 11.22 6.66
N ASN A 277 11.63 11.20 5.85
CA ASN A 277 11.61 10.50 4.56
C ASN A 277 10.49 10.98 3.61
N ASN A 278 10.14 12.27 3.59
CA ASN A 278 9.18 12.79 2.62
C ASN A 278 9.91 13.32 1.36
N THR A 279 9.26 13.24 0.21
CA THR A 279 9.76 13.82 -1.05
C THR A 279 8.82 14.91 -1.52
N VAL A 280 9.35 16.10 -1.77
CA VAL A 280 8.57 17.23 -2.27
C VAL A 280 9.24 17.85 -3.48
N THR A 281 8.51 17.94 -4.59
CA THR A 281 8.98 18.56 -5.84
C THR A 281 7.93 19.47 -6.46
N ARG A 282 8.37 20.36 -7.35
CA ARG A 282 7.51 21.19 -8.22
C ARG A 282 6.52 22.08 -7.45
N VAL A 283 6.94 22.63 -6.31
CA VAL A 283 6.18 23.63 -5.54
C VAL A 283 7.02 24.89 -5.36
N GLN A 284 6.43 25.99 -4.88
CA GLN A 284 7.18 27.21 -4.60
C GLN A 284 8.03 27.07 -3.33
N SER A 285 7.45 26.48 -2.28
CA SER A 285 8.13 26.14 -1.03
C SER A 285 7.91 24.68 -0.67
N ALA A 286 8.96 23.89 -0.54
CA ALA A 286 8.83 22.45 -0.33
C ALA A 286 8.38 22.10 1.10
N MET A 287 9.09 22.58 2.12
CA MET A 287 8.68 22.46 3.52
C MET A 287 8.61 23.83 4.18
N SER A 288 7.59 24.05 4.99
CA SER A 288 7.39 25.32 5.69
C SER A 288 6.92 25.12 7.12
N PHE A 289 7.48 25.92 8.03
CA PHE A 289 6.98 26.12 9.39
C PHE A 289 6.51 27.56 9.49
N THR A 290 5.21 27.73 9.60
CA THR A 290 4.56 29.04 9.69
C THR A 290 3.69 29.12 10.93
N ASN A 291 3.05 30.24 11.19
CA ASN A 291 2.11 30.37 12.30
C ASN A 291 0.92 31.22 11.86
N TRP A 292 -0.21 31.03 12.52
CA TRP A 292 -1.39 31.85 12.27
C TRP A 292 -1.20 33.27 12.79
N ASP A 293 -1.70 34.24 12.04
CA ASP A 293 -1.75 35.63 12.46
C ASP A 293 -2.59 35.76 13.75
N GLY A 294 -2.03 36.39 14.78
CA GLY A 294 -2.68 36.57 16.08
C GLY A 294 -2.46 35.44 17.09
N GLY A 295 -1.68 34.40 16.74
CA GLY A 295 -1.19 33.42 17.70
C GLY A 295 -0.25 34.07 18.73
N ALA A 296 -0.59 33.98 20.01
CA ALA A 296 0.14 34.63 21.10
C ALA A 296 1.37 33.83 21.56
N SER A 297 1.35 32.50 21.42
CA SER A 297 2.43 31.60 21.88
C SER A 297 2.46 30.26 21.12
N PRO A 298 2.65 30.26 19.78
CA PRO A 298 2.72 29.03 19.01
C PRO A 298 3.95 28.19 19.41
N VAL A 299 3.76 26.88 19.58
CA VAL A 299 4.84 25.93 19.88
C VAL A 299 4.91 24.83 18.81
N VAL A 300 6.12 24.48 18.40
CA VAL A 300 6.41 23.28 17.62
C VAL A 300 7.55 22.54 18.29
N ASP A 301 7.46 21.22 18.37
CA ASP A 301 8.59 20.33 18.61
C ASP A 301 8.71 19.42 17.37
N ALA A 302 9.68 19.72 16.51
CA ALA A 302 9.79 19.11 15.19
C ALA A 302 11.10 18.34 15.02
N LEU A 303 10.98 17.06 14.71
CA LEU A 303 12.06 16.23 14.18
C LEU A 303 11.95 16.18 12.65
N VAL A 304 12.92 16.76 11.95
CA VAL A 304 12.96 16.85 10.49
C VAL A 304 14.18 16.08 9.97
N ARG A 305 13.96 14.86 9.47
CA ARG A 305 15.05 13.97 9.04
C ARG A 305 14.80 13.37 7.67
N ASN A 306 15.86 13.13 6.90
CA ASN A 306 15.79 12.31 5.68
C ASN A 306 14.81 12.81 4.61
N ASN A 307 14.42 14.08 4.59
CA ASN A 307 13.49 14.58 3.57
C ASN A 307 14.24 15.01 2.31
N LEU A 308 13.67 14.74 1.14
CA LEU A 308 14.13 15.25 -0.15
C LEU A 308 13.25 16.43 -0.55
N LEU A 309 13.82 17.64 -0.52
CA LEU A 309 13.10 18.89 -0.72
C LEU A 309 13.67 19.64 -1.93
N LYS A 310 12.95 19.61 -3.06
CA LYS A 310 13.32 20.28 -4.30
C LYS A 310 12.31 21.35 -4.70
N ALA A 311 12.66 22.61 -4.48
CA ALA A 311 11.84 23.78 -4.78
C ALA A 311 12.70 25.05 -4.77
N PRO A 312 12.25 26.19 -5.33
CA PRO A 312 12.96 27.47 -5.16
C PRO A 312 13.26 27.78 -3.68
N THR A 313 12.30 27.50 -2.78
CA THR A 313 12.52 27.46 -1.33
C THR A 313 12.41 26.01 -0.87
N ALA A 314 13.53 25.33 -0.62
CA ALA A 314 13.52 23.97 -0.10
C ALA A 314 12.92 23.94 1.31
N MET A 315 13.30 24.89 2.17
CA MET A 315 12.83 24.97 3.54
C MET A 315 12.69 26.41 4.02
N PHE A 316 11.55 26.72 4.63
CA PHE A 316 11.29 27.98 5.31
C PHE A 316 10.88 27.71 6.76
N VAL A 317 11.45 28.47 7.70
CA VAL A 317 11.03 28.43 9.10
C VAL A 317 10.72 29.85 9.58
N ASN A 318 9.56 30.07 10.18
CA ASN A 318 9.30 31.35 10.85
C ASN A 318 10.30 31.54 12.00
N PRO A 319 10.99 32.69 12.12
CA PRO A 319 11.94 32.97 13.21
C PRO A 319 11.44 32.63 14.62
N SER A 320 10.14 32.77 14.90
CA SER A 320 9.58 32.42 16.22
C SER A 320 9.54 30.92 16.52
N LEU A 321 9.64 30.07 15.50
CA LEU A 321 9.54 28.61 15.61
C LEU A 321 10.88 27.90 15.47
N VAL A 322 11.94 28.59 15.04
CA VAL A 322 13.26 28.01 14.74
C VAL A 322 13.82 27.18 15.90
N ALA A 323 13.61 27.62 17.14
CA ALA A 323 14.13 26.91 18.31
C ALA A 323 13.49 25.53 18.55
N GLY A 324 12.33 25.27 17.94
CA GLY A 324 11.60 24.01 18.04
C GLY A 324 11.78 23.09 16.83
N VAL A 325 12.68 23.41 15.90
CA VAL A 325 12.93 22.60 14.70
C VAL A 325 14.32 21.97 14.79
N ASP A 326 14.36 20.68 15.11
CA ASP A 326 15.56 19.84 15.01
C ASP A 326 15.62 19.23 13.59
N ASP A 327 16.53 19.70 12.75
CA ASP A 327 16.77 19.16 11.40
C ASP A 327 18.15 18.49 11.26
N ASP A 328 18.21 17.44 10.44
CA ASP A 328 19.47 16.85 9.98
C ASP A 328 19.20 15.84 8.85
N TYR A 329 20.23 15.41 8.12
CA TYR A 329 20.12 14.38 7.06
C TYR A 329 19.09 14.67 5.95
N ASN A 330 18.72 15.93 5.72
CA ASN A 330 17.82 16.29 4.63
C ASN A 330 18.61 16.54 3.34
N LEU A 331 18.02 16.26 2.17
CA LEU A 331 18.57 16.68 0.87
C LEU A 331 17.81 17.91 0.37
N LEU A 332 18.52 19.04 0.31
CA LEU A 332 17.97 20.36 0.04
C LEU A 332 18.43 20.84 -1.35
N ASP A 333 17.53 20.74 -2.33
CA ASP A 333 17.71 21.24 -3.70
C ASP A 333 16.91 22.55 -3.86
N GLY A 334 17.41 23.62 -3.21
CA GLY A 334 16.72 24.91 -3.12
C GLY A 334 17.25 25.82 -2.03
N ALA A 335 16.68 27.03 -1.91
CA ALA A 335 17.06 27.97 -0.85
C ALA A 335 16.50 27.54 0.52
N THR A 336 17.28 27.75 1.57
CA THR A 336 16.85 27.65 2.97
C THR A 336 16.69 29.04 3.56
N VAL A 337 15.59 29.29 4.28
CA VAL A 337 15.25 30.63 4.79
C VAL A 337 15.04 30.59 6.30
N ASN A 338 15.71 31.51 7.01
CA ASN A 338 15.66 31.71 8.47
C ASN A 338 16.04 30.49 9.30
N PHE A 339 16.85 29.60 8.73
CA PHE A 339 17.20 28.34 9.35
C PHE A 339 18.59 27.87 8.89
N THR A 340 19.29 27.10 9.73
CA THR A 340 20.61 26.52 9.41
C THR A 340 20.46 25.02 9.32
N PRO A 341 20.68 24.40 8.14
CA PRO A 341 20.61 22.96 7.99
C PRO A 341 21.57 22.22 8.94
N GLY A 342 21.12 21.07 9.42
CA GLY A 342 21.91 20.14 10.23
C GLY A 342 23.19 19.68 9.53
N PRO A 343 24.21 19.24 10.29
CA PRO A 343 25.55 18.98 9.78
C PRO A 343 25.64 17.83 8.76
N ASN A 344 24.69 16.89 8.78
CA ASN A 344 24.62 15.76 7.84
C ASN A 344 23.63 16.01 6.70
N SER A 345 22.93 17.15 6.69
CA SER A 345 22.09 17.55 5.56
C SER A 345 22.94 17.82 4.32
N LEU A 346 22.44 17.35 3.17
CA LEU A 346 23.05 17.51 1.87
C LEU A 346 22.41 18.70 1.14
N ALA A 347 23.22 19.45 0.38
CA ALA A 347 22.75 20.55 -0.46
C ALA A 347 23.19 20.34 -1.90
N GLY A 348 22.28 20.61 -2.84
CA GLY A 348 22.57 20.53 -4.28
C GLY A 348 21.56 19.69 -5.06
N PRO A 349 21.87 19.38 -6.34
CA PRO A 349 20.93 18.71 -7.22
C PRO A 349 20.49 17.36 -6.69
N ALA A 350 19.17 17.12 -6.65
CA ALA A 350 18.63 15.90 -6.07
C ALA A 350 18.91 14.62 -6.89
N GLY A 351 19.23 14.75 -8.18
CA GLY A 351 19.52 13.60 -9.06
C GLY A 351 18.32 12.65 -9.20
N LEU A 352 17.16 13.18 -9.56
CA LEU A 352 15.91 12.42 -9.70
C LEU A 352 15.74 11.90 -11.13
N VAL A 353 14.94 10.85 -11.32
CA VAL A 353 14.49 10.41 -12.66
C VAL A 353 13.83 11.57 -13.40
N SER A 354 12.88 12.25 -12.75
CA SER A 354 12.38 13.57 -13.15
C SER A 354 11.72 14.26 -11.96
N ASP A 355 11.36 15.53 -12.11
CA ASP A 355 10.64 16.25 -11.05
C ASP A 355 9.18 15.79 -10.90
N GLN A 356 8.62 15.12 -11.92
CA GLN A 356 7.27 14.53 -11.89
C GLN A 356 7.27 13.07 -11.42
N GLN A 357 8.41 12.40 -11.54
CA GLN A 357 8.68 11.07 -11.01
C GLN A 357 9.90 11.13 -10.08
N PRO A 358 9.74 11.66 -8.84
CA PRO A 358 10.86 12.08 -8.02
C PRO A 358 11.52 10.92 -7.25
N ARG A 359 11.76 9.81 -7.96
CA ARG A 359 12.58 8.70 -7.48
C ARG A 359 14.07 9.04 -7.68
N PRO A 360 14.96 8.66 -6.74
CA PRO A 360 16.39 8.82 -6.94
C PRO A 360 16.86 8.08 -8.21
N ALA A 361 17.51 8.79 -9.13
CA ALA A 361 18.18 8.18 -10.28
C ALA A 361 19.54 7.60 -9.86
N PRO A 362 20.13 6.68 -10.65
CA PRO A 362 21.49 6.20 -10.40
C PRO A 362 22.49 7.34 -10.22
N GLY A 363 23.20 7.36 -9.09
CA GLY A 363 24.16 8.41 -8.73
C GLY A 363 23.56 9.60 -7.96
N SER A 364 22.27 9.57 -7.63
CA SER A 364 21.67 10.55 -6.72
C SER A 364 22.41 10.58 -5.38
N PRO A 365 22.66 11.77 -4.79
CA PRO A 365 23.21 11.89 -3.45
C PRO A 365 22.24 11.43 -2.35
N ALA A 366 20.96 11.19 -2.67
CA ALA A 366 19.98 10.67 -1.72
C ALA A 366 20.20 9.20 -1.38
N ILE A 367 20.85 8.45 -2.27
CA ILE A 367 20.97 6.99 -2.15
C ILE A 367 21.90 6.62 -1.00
N ASP A 368 21.44 5.74 -0.11
CA ASP A 368 22.14 5.26 1.10
C ASP A 368 22.59 6.39 2.06
N ALA A 369 21.93 7.55 2.03
CA ALA A 369 22.35 8.75 2.75
C ALA A 369 21.49 9.11 3.97
N ALA A 370 20.44 8.34 4.27
CA ALA A 370 19.53 8.64 5.37
C ALA A 370 20.08 8.23 6.76
N ASP A 371 19.65 8.94 7.80
CA ASP A 371 19.70 8.45 9.17
C ASP A 371 18.70 7.30 9.35
N THR A 372 19.20 6.08 9.16
CA THR A 372 18.36 4.88 9.17
C THR A 372 18.02 4.42 10.58
N ALA A 373 18.80 4.81 11.59
CA ALA A 373 18.50 4.47 12.98
C ALA A 373 17.27 5.24 13.45
N THR A 374 17.23 6.55 13.20
CA THR A 374 16.05 7.37 13.52
C THR A 374 14.81 6.91 12.75
N LEU A 375 14.95 6.60 11.44
CA LEU A 375 13.85 6.05 10.65
C LEU A 375 13.34 4.72 11.21
N GLY A 376 14.23 3.76 11.47
CA GLY A 376 13.86 2.42 11.95
C GLY A 376 13.18 2.46 13.32
N LEU A 377 13.70 3.24 14.27
CA LEU A 377 13.07 3.44 15.57
C LEU A 377 11.73 4.18 15.43
N GLY A 378 11.66 5.17 14.55
CA GLY A 378 10.43 5.90 14.23
C GLY A 378 9.34 4.98 13.69
N ILE A 379 9.66 4.05 12.78
CA ILE A 379 8.72 3.06 12.25
C ILE A 379 8.20 2.16 13.38
N ILE A 380 9.09 1.63 14.21
CA ILE A 380 8.73 0.69 15.30
C ILE A 380 7.88 1.40 16.37
N PHE A 381 8.35 2.52 16.92
CA PHE A 381 7.67 3.20 18.03
C PHE A 381 6.36 3.87 17.61
N ASN A 382 6.26 4.31 16.36
CA ASN A 382 5.01 4.86 15.84
C ASN A 382 4.10 3.80 15.20
N ALA A 383 4.49 2.51 15.18
CA ALA A 383 3.75 1.43 14.53
C ALA A 383 3.35 1.78 13.08
N LEU A 384 4.31 2.28 12.29
CA LEU A 384 4.12 2.60 10.88
C LEU A 384 4.44 1.38 10.00
N PRO A 385 3.92 1.32 8.76
CA PRO A 385 4.35 0.32 7.80
C PRO A 385 5.86 0.39 7.53
N SER A 386 6.48 -0.77 7.28
CA SER A 386 7.91 -0.93 6.97
C SER A 386 8.25 -0.79 5.48
N THR A 387 7.38 -0.10 4.74
CA THR A 387 7.44 0.08 3.29
C THR A 387 7.62 1.56 2.92
N ASP A 388 7.99 1.81 1.68
CA ASP A 388 8.19 3.15 1.12
C ASP A 388 6.95 3.67 0.39
N ALA A 389 7.06 4.80 -0.29
CA ALA A 389 5.96 5.41 -1.04
C ALA A 389 5.50 4.59 -2.26
N ASP A 390 6.31 3.64 -2.72
CA ASP A 390 5.93 2.66 -3.72
C ASP A 390 5.25 1.43 -3.09
N GLY A 391 5.11 1.39 -1.76
CA GLY A 391 4.60 0.21 -1.06
C GLY A 391 5.57 -0.97 -1.12
N LEU A 392 6.83 -0.75 -1.46
CA LEU A 392 7.89 -1.76 -1.46
C LEU A 392 8.77 -1.57 -0.22
N ARG A 393 9.71 -2.48 0.04
CA ARG A 393 10.51 -2.47 1.29
C ARG A 393 11.23 -1.13 1.50
N ARG A 394 11.13 -0.57 2.72
CA ARG A 394 11.80 0.69 3.09
C ARG A 394 13.30 0.57 3.33
N ILE A 395 13.78 -0.55 3.86
CA ILE A 395 15.20 -0.71 4.19
C ILE A 395 15.84 -1.71 3.24
N LYS A 396 16.52 -1.18 2.23
CA LYS A 396 17.28 -1.92 1.22
C LYS A 396 18.78 -1.88 1.59
N ARG A 397 19.56 -2.84 1.05
CA ARG A 397 21.04 -3.02 1.06
C ARG A 397 21.72 -3.40 2.38
N VAL A 398 22.35 -4.58 2.40
CA VAL A 398 22.90 -5.22 3.63
C VAL A 398 24.18 -4.56 4.16
N SER A 399 25.07 -4.02 3.31
CA SER A 399 26.39 -3.52 3.79
C SER A 399 26.31 -2.26 4.66
N ALA A 400 25.19 -1.53 4.60
CA ALA A 400 24.94 -0.37 5.45
C ALA A 400 23.57 -0.43 6.15
N SER A 401 22.63 -1.26 5.70
CA SER A 401 21.21 -1.18 6.11
C SER A 401 20.73 0.27 6.03
N ALA A 402 21.14 0.98 4.98
CA ALA A 402 20.92 2.40 4.81
C ALA A 402 19.65 2.59 3.98
N ALA A 403 18.74 3.40 4.48
CA ALA A 403 17.65 3.94 3.69
C ALA A 403 18.14 5.10 2.83
N ASP A 404 17.39 5.39 1.78
CA ASP A 404 17.59 6.57 0.95
C ASP A 404 16.93 7.80 1.61
N ILE A 405 17.46 8.99 1.33
CA ILE A 405 16.78 10.24 1.66
C ILE A 405 15.55 10.39 0.74
N GLY A 406 14.41 10.71 1.33
CA GLY A 406 13.14 10.89 0.64
C GLY A 406 12.20 9.70 0.74
N ALA A 407 11.11 9.79 -0.02
CA ALA A 407 9.96 8.90 0.09
C ALA A 407 10.12 7.56 -0.63
N PHE A 408 11.08 7.43 -1.53
CA PHE A 408 11.30 6.25 -2.37
C PHE A 408 12.67 5.66 -2.14
N GLU A 409 12.78 4.34 -2.25
CA GLU A 409 14.05 3.61 -2.14
C GLU A 409 14.51 3.06 -3.50
N ALA A 410 15.77 3.29 -3.85
CA ALA A 410 16.36 2.86 -5.11
C ALA A 410 16.94 1.44 -5.05
N GLY A 411 16.86 0.73 -6.18
CA GLY A 411 17.64 -0.48 -6.44
C GLY A 411 16.85 -1.75 -6.73
N ASP A 412 15.53 -1.73 -6.53
CA ASP A 412 14.65 -2.75 -7.12
C ASP A 412 14.60 -2.54 -8.64
N VAL A 413 14.54 -3.64 -9.39
CA VAL A 413 14.53 -3.61 -10.85
C VAL A 413 13.56 -4.66 -11.39
N MET A 414 12.73 -4.26 -12.36
CA MET A 414 11.90 -5.17 -13.14
C MET A 414 12.43 -5.34 -14.56
N VAL A 415 12.68 -6.59 -14.94
CA VAL A 415 13.19 -6.99 -16.26
C VAL A 415 12.13 -7.80 -16.97
N LEU A 416 11.91 -7.55 -18.26
CA LEU A 416 11.25 -8.50 -19.13
C LEU A 416 12.36 -9.34 -19.79
N HIS A 417 12.32 -10.65 -19.60
CA HIS A 417 13.28 -11.56 -20.22
C HIS A 417 12.59 -12.40 -21.29
N ALA A 418 13.04 -12.26 -22.53
CA ALA A 418 12.62 -13.08 -23.66
C ALA A 418 13.61 -14.24 -23.88
N ALA A 419 13.14 -15.48 -23.86
CA ALA A 419 13.94 -16.64 -24.23
C ALA A 419 14.11 -16.75 -25.75
N THR A 420 14.87 -15.85 -26.35
CA THR A 420 15.16 -15.87 -27.79
C THR A 420 16.14 -16.98 -28.15
N PRO A 421 16.20 -17.44 -29.42
CA PRO A 421 17.14 -18.47 -29.86
C PRO A 421 18.60 -18.20 -29.48
N ASP A 422 19.02 -16.94 -29.39
CA ASP A 422 20.40 -16.54 -29.04
C ASP A 422 20.70 -16.69 -27.53
N THR A 423 19.67 -16.69 -26.69
CA THR A 423 19.80 -16.87 -25.24
C THR A 423 19.65 -18.33 -24.83
N ILE A 424 18.99 -19.15 -25.65
CA ILE A 424 18.64 -20.53 -25.36
C ILE A 424 19.81 -21.48 -25.56
N GLY A 425 20.00 -22.39 -24.60
CA GLY A 425 20.83 -23.58 -24.74
C GLY A 425 20.11 -24.80 -24.18
N ALA A 426 19.48 -25.63 -25.01
CA ALA A 426 18.67 -26.76 -24.55
C ALA A 426 17.53 -26.35 -23.60
N HIS A 427 17.59 -26.70 -22.32
CA HIS A 427 16.57 -26.43 -21.31
C HIS A 427 16.79 -25.10 -20.54
N ILE A 428 17.77 -24.29 -20.96
CA ILE A 428 18.16 -23.04 -20.29
C ILE A 428 18.00 -21.82 -21.20
N SER A 429 17.83 -20.63 -20.62
CA SER A 429 17.92 -19.32 -21.29
C SER A 429 18.64 -18.29 -20.40
N ARG A 430 19.67 -17.66 -20.95
CA ARG A 430 20.52 -16.69 -20.22
C ARG A 430 19.90 -15.29 -20.21
N ILE A 431 19.82 -14.68 -19.03
CA ILE A 431 19.38 -13.29 -18.88
C ILE A 431 20.59 -12.37 -19.07
N ASP A 432 20.47 -11.38 -19.95
CA ASP A 432 21.48 -10.34 -20.14
C ASP A 432 20.95 -9.00 -19.63
N HIS A 433 21.27 -8.66 -18.38
CA HIS A 433 20.83 -7.40 -17.77
C HIS A 433 21.87 -6.85 -16.78
N PRO A 434 22.15 -5.52 -16.76
CA PRO A 434 23.14 -4.93 -15.84
C PRO A 434 22.86 -5.17 -14.35
N ALA A 435 21.59 -5.37 -13.98
CA ALA A 435 21.19 -5.70 -12.61
C ALA A 435 21.55 -7.14 -12.19
N LEU A 436 21.87 -8.03 -13.14
CA LEU A 436 22.12 -9.45 -12.93
C LEU A 436 23.53 -9.90 -13.38
N ASN A 437 24.09 -9.27 -14.41
CA ASN A 437 25.41 -9.61 -14.96
C ASN A 437 26.53 -9.38 -13.94
N GLY A 438 27.34 -10.40 -13.68
CA GLY A 438 28.45 -10.32 -12.72
C GLY A 438 28.00 -10.20 -11.26
N ARG A 439 26.72 -10.47 -10.94
CA ARG A 439 26.14 -10.24 -9.60
C ARG A 439 25.61 -11.55 -8.99
N PRO A 440 26.50 -12.43 -8.45
CA PRO A 440 26.09 -13.70 -7.85
C PRO A 440 25.25 -13.56 -6.57
N ALA A 441 25.28 -12.37 -5.94
CA ALA A 441 24.50 -12.05 -4.74
C ALA A 441 23.12 -11.46 -5.04
N ALA A 442 22.79 -11.19 -6.32
CA ALA A 442 21.42 -10.84 -6.69
C ALA A 442 20.51 -12.06 -6.48
N ASP A 443 19.25 -11.81 -6.16
CA ASP A 443 18.20 -12.82 -6.21
C ASP A 443 17.15 -12.33 -7.19
N LEU A 444 16.45 -13.26 -7.85
CA LEU A 444 15.42 -12.93 -8.81
C LEU A 444 14.18 -13.79 -8.58
N PHE A 445 13.04 -13.21 -8.95
CA PHE A 445 11.72 -13.82 -8.88
C PHE A 445 11.11 -13.72 -10.26
N ALA A 446 10.90 -14.85 -10.91
CA ALA A 446 10.40 -14.91 -12.27
C ALA A 446 8.96 -15.42 -12.28
N THR A 447 8.15 -14.89 -13.18
CA THR A 447 6.84 -15.44 -13.51
C THR A 447 6.71 -15.45 -15.04
N PRO A 448 6.36 -16.59 -15.67
CA PRO A 448 6.11 -16.64 -17.11
C PRO A 448 5.06 -15.62 -17.51
N ASN A 449 5.27 -14.99 -18.65
CA ASN A 449 4.39 -14.00 -19.24
C ASN A 449 4.04 -14.48 -20.65
N PHE A 450 2.77 -14.85 -20.86
CA PHE A 450 2.27 -15.40 -22.11
C PHE A 450 2.32 -14.37 -23.24
N ASP A 451 2.09 -13.09 -22.96
CA ASP A 451 1.99 -12.02 -23.97
C ASP A 451 3.31 -11.27 -24.21
N GLY A 452 4.21 -11.31 -23.23
CA GLY A 452 5.47 -10.54 -23.26
C GLY A 452 5.22 -9.04 -23.34
N ASP A 453 5.89 -8.36 -24.27
CA ASP A 453 5.67 -6.95 -24.64
C ASP A 453 5.08 -6.79 -26.07
N GLY A 454 4.59 -7.88 -26.65
CA GLY A 454 4.09 -7.93 -28.03
C GLY A 454 5.17 -7.91 -29.12
N SER A 455 6.47 -7.93 -28.76
CA SER A 455 7.56 -8.10 -29.73
C SER A 455 7.77 -9.56 -30.16
N ASN A 456 7.31 -10.50 -29.33
CA ASN A 456 7.41 -11.94 -29.51
C ASN A 456 6.02 -12.57 -29.74
N PRO A 457 5.95 -13.78 -30.34
CA PRO A 457 4.71 -14.54 -30.36
C PRO A 457 4.30 -14.97 -28.94
N ASN A 458 3.00 -15.08 -28.69
CA ASN A 458 2.51 -15.57 -27.41
C ASN A 458 2.84 -17.07 -27.24
N VAL A 459 3.59 -17.40 -26.19
CA VAL A 459 4.10 -18.76 -25.93
C VAL A 459 3.86 -19.12 -24.47
N THR A 460 3.14 -20.22 -24.25
CA THR A 460 2.87 -20.73 -22.91
C THR A 460 4.06 -21.45 -22.29
N HIS A 461 4.19 -21.43 -20.96
CA HIS A 461 5.26 -22.12 -20.22
C HIS A 461 4.72 -23.16 -19.21
N PRO A 462 4.33 -24.37 -19.66
CA PRO A 462 3.74 -25.39 -18.79
C PRO A 462 4.78 -26.21 -17.99
N HIS A 463 5.95 -25.66 -17.71
CA HIS A 463 7.07 -26.39 -17.09
C HIS A 463 7.44 -25.79 -15.72
N PRO A 464 7.75 -26.62 -14.70
CA PRO A 464 8.45 -26.13 -13.52
C PRO A 464 9.78 -25.47 -13.92
N TYR A 465 10.07 -24.31 -13.36
CA TYR A 465 11.30 -23.57 -13.67
C TYR A 465 12.05 -23.15 -12.43
N GLY A 466 13.33 -22.88 -12.65
CA GLY A 466 14.23 -22.33 -11.66
C GLY A 466 15.20 -21.34 -12.27
N SER A 467 16.06 -20.83 -11.39
CA SER A 467 17.12 -19.89 -11.73
C SER A 467 18.46 -20.40 -11.22
N TRP A 468 19.53 -20.08 -11.92
CA TRP A 468 20.88 -20.33 -11.44
C TRP A 468 21.87 -19.29 -11.95
N TYR A 469 22.95 -19.10 -11.22
CA TYR A 469 24.06 -18.25 -11.62
C TYR A 469 25.16 -19.09 -12.24
N ASP A 470 25.42 -18.92 -13.54
CA ASP A 470 26.36 -19.75 -14.31
C ASP A 470 27.86 -19.40 -14.08
N GLY A 471 28.13 -18.54 -13.08
CA GLY A 471 29.42 -17.93 -12.83
C GLY A 471 29.60 -16.55 -13.48
N THR A 472 28.76 -16.19 -14.44
CA THR A 472 28.77 -14.88 -15.11
C THR A 472 27.41 -14.20 -15.15
N ARG A 473 26.34 -14.96 -15.41
CA ARG A 473 24.98 -14.46 -15.61
C ARG A 473 23.96 -15.33 -14.88
N TRP A 474 22.86 -14.70 -14.52
CA TRP A 474 21.66 -15.43 -14.12
C TRP A 474 20.98 -16.04 -15.34
N THR A 475 20.48 -17.25 -15.16
CA THR A 475 19.92 -18.09 -16.21
C THR A 475 18.64 -18.74 -15.69
N LEU A 476 17.56 -18.67 -16.48
CA LEU A 476 16.33 -19.43 -16.24
C LEU A 476 16.45 -20.81 -16.88
N PHE A 477 15.87 -21.82 -16.25
CA PHE A 477 15.88 -23.18 -16.79
C PHE A 477 14.60 -23.93 -16.43
N ASN A 478 14.26 -24.92 -17.25
CA ASN A 478 13.20 -25.88 -16.93
C ASN A 478 13.77 -26.97 -16.00
N GLU A 479 13.17 -27.12 -14.82
CA GLU A 479 13.60 -28.06 -13.77
C GLU A 479 13.42 -29.52 -14.22
N ASP A 480 12.48 -29.79 -15.12
CA ASP A 480 12.22 -31.10 -15.72
C ASP A 480 13.15 -31.44 -16.90
N LEU A 481 14.12 -30.56 -17.20
CA LEU A 481 15.06 -30.65 -18.33
C LEU A 481 14.39 -30.64 -19.72
N ALA A 482 13.10 -30.30 -19.82
CA ALA A 482 12.46 -30.08 -21.10
C ALA A 482 13.12 -28.90 -21.83
N PRO A 483 13.25 -28.94 -23.18
CA PRO A 483 13.79 -27.81 -23.93
C PRO A 483 13.05 -26.49 -23.60
N MET A 484 13.80 -25.40 -23.43
CA MET A 484 13.22 -24.07 -23.22
C MET A 484 12.46 -23.67 -24.48
N PRO A 485 11.15 -23.35 -24.40
CA PRO A 485 10.40 -22.86 -25.55
C PRO A 485 11.05 -21.58 -26.11
N ALA A 486 11.20 -21.48 -27.42
CA ALA A 486 11.66 -20.24 -28.03
C ALA A 486 10.58 -19.16 -27.88
N TYR A 487 11.00 -17.96 -27.50
CA TYR A 487 10.17 -16.76 -27.32
C TYR A 487 9.18 -16.81 -26.16
N VAL A 488 9.33 -17.72 -25.19
CA VAL A 488 8.65 -17.53 -23.91
C VAL A 488 9.22 -16.29 -23.20
N ASP A 489 8.33 -15.46 -22.69
CA ASP A 489 8.68 -14.26 -21.94
C ASP A 489 8.51 -14.49 -20.42
N PHE A 490 9.29 -13.77 -19.62
CA PHE A 490 9.22 -13.79 -18.16
C PHE A 490 9.25 -12.38 -17.60
N ASN A 491 8.31 -12.08 -16.69
CA ASN A 491 8.44 -10.94 -15.78
C ASN A 491 9.43 -11.33 -14.69
N VAL A 492 10.54 -10.59 -14.58
CA VAL A 492 11.64 -10.89 -13.65
C VAL A 492 11.83 -9.71 -12.71
N PHE A 493 11.47 -9.92 -11.45
CA PHE A 493 11.74 -8.99 -10.36
C PHE A 493 13.09 -9.28 -9.73
N VAL A 494 13.94 -8.26 -9.67
CA VAL A 494 15.26 -8.29 -9.02
C VAL A 494 15.21 -7.31 -7.86
N PRO A 495 14.85 -7.76 -6.65
CA PRO A 495 14.86 -6.90 -5.49
C PRO A 495 16.27 -6.44 -5.15
N ALA A 496 16.42 -5.22 -4.66
CA ALA A 496 17.64 -4.81 -3.99
C ALA A 496 17.92 -5.79 -2.83
N THR A 497 19.17 -6.23 -2.72
CA THR A 497 19.63 -7.02 -1.56
C THR A 497 19.23 -6.31 -0.27
N GLY A 498 18.89 -6.99 0.82
CA GLY A 498 18.49 -6.31 2.06
C GLY A 498 17.55 -7.14 2.92
N SER A 499 16.94 -6.50 3.93
CA SER A 499 15.93 -7.14 4.78
C SER A 499 14.79 -7.72 3.94
N GLY A 500 14.25 -8.89 4.29
CA GLY A 500 13.16 -9.51 3.53
C GLY A 500 13.57 -10.24 2.24
N VAL A 501 14.86 -10.34 1.91
CA VAL A 501 15.36 -11.20 0.82
C VAL A 501 16.38 -12.16 1.37
N PHE A 502 16.18 -13.46 1.14
CA PHE A 502 17.10 -14.50 1.60
C PHE A 502 17.02 -15.74 0.71
N ARG A 503 18.05 -16.57 0.81
CA ARG A 503 18.11 -17.88 0.16
C ARG A 503 17.77 -18.98 1.16
N HIS A 504 17.02 -19.95 0.71
CA HIS A 504 16.61 -21.12 1.49
C HIS A 504 17.10 -22.40 0.81
N ALA A 505 17.48 -23.41 1.61
CA ALA A 505 17.82 -24.73 1.11
C ALA A 505 17.11 -25.80 1.94
N ALA A 506 16.41 -26.70 1.26
CA ALA A 506 15.77 -27.86 1.88
C ALA A 506 16.83 -28.83 2.43
N ASN A 507 16.65 -29.31 3.65
CA ASN A 507 17.47 -30.31 4.30
C ASN A 507 16.63 -31.20 5.22
N ALA A 508 17.18 -32.33 5.69
CA ALA A 508 16.46 -33.25 6.57
C ALA A 508 15.91 -32.63 7.88
N ALA A 509 16.43 -31.48 8.34
CA ALA A 509 15.99 -30.83 9.56
C ALA A 509 14.81 -29.86 9.35
N ASN A 510 14.66 -29.27 8.16
CA ASN A 510 13.59 -28.31 7.85
C ASN A 510 12.54 -28.86 6.87
N THR A 511 12.73 -30.05 6.34
CA THR A 511 11.81 -30.68 5.39
C THR A 511 10.94 -31.75 6.06
N SER A 512 9.65 -31.73 5.77
CA SER A 512 8.70 -32.77 6.16
C SER A 512 7.78 -33.10 4.99
N GLY A 513 8.00 -34.26 4.37
CA GLY A 513 7.27 -34.68 3.17
C GLY A 513 7.50 -33.71 2.01
N TRP A 514 6.42 -33.16 1.46
CA TRP A 514 6.38 -32.29 0.29
C TRP A 514 6.69 -30.81 0.56
N ALA A 515 7.04 -30.43 1.79
CA ALA A 515 7.26 -29.04 2.17
C ALA A 515 8.54 -28.85 2.99
N THR A 516 9.13 -27.67 2.85
CA THR A 516 10.29 -27.21 3.63
C THR A 516 9.98 -25.90 4.35
N GLN A 517 10.33 -25.83 5.63
CA GLN A 517 10.06 -24.72 6.53
C GLN A 517 11.10 -23.60 6.35
N LEU A 518 10.62 -22.37 6.21
CA LEU A 518 11.44 -21.18 6.22
C LEU A 518 11.73 -20.73 7.66
N ASP A 519 12.97 -20.36 7.93
CA ASP A 519 13.39 -19.78 9.21
C ASP A 519 14.14 -18.47 8.94
N HIS A 520 13.42 -17.35 8.99
CA HIS A 520 14.00 -16.02 8.82
C HIS A 520 13.15 -14.96 9.53
N ALA A 521 13.80 -13.93 10.08
CA ALA A 521 13.13 -12.87 10.85
C ALA A 521 12.05 -12.11 10.06
N SER A 522 12.12 -12.13 8.72
CA SER A 522 11.11 -11.48 7.87
C SER A 522 9.83 -12.30 7.64
N VAL A 523 9.80 -13.57 8.06
CA VAL A 523 8.66 -14.49 7.86
C VAL A 523 8.22 -15.22 9.13
N ASN A 524 9.10 -15.39 10.12
CA ASN A 524 8.79 -16.11 11.35
C ASN A 524 7.69 -15.41 12.15
N ASP A 525 6.62 -16.14 12.48
CA ASP A 525 5.46 -15.63 13.22
C ASP A 525 4.72 -14.44 12.57
N LEU A 526 4.81 -14.34 11.23
CA LEU A 526 4.25 -13.23 10.47
C LEU A 526 3.29 -13.76 9.38
N PRO A 527 2.03 -14.11 9.73
CA PRO A 527 1.07 -14.77 8.82
C PRO A 527 0.63 -13.91 7.63
N ASP A 528 0.68 -12.59 7.80
CA ASP A 528 0.17 -11.64 6.79
C ASP A 528 1.22 -11.29 5.73
N ARG A 529 2.46 -11.78 5.83
CA ARG A 529 3.52 -11.44 4.87
C ARG A 529 3.14 -11.84 3.44
N ILE A 530 3.53 -11.00 2.50
CA ILE A 530 3.52 -11.33 1.09
C ILE A 530 4.85 -11.99 0.78
N VAL A 531 4.80 -13.28 0.49
CA VAL A 531 5.97 -14.13 0.23
C VAL A 531 5.99 -14.53 -1.23
N LEU A 532 7.10 -14.25 -1.91
CA LEU A 532 7.39 -14.78 -3.25
C LEU A 532 8.53 -15.79 -3.16
N ALA A 533 8.45 -16.83 -4.00
CA ALA A 533 9.47 -17.87 -4.07
C ALA A 533 9.75 -18.26 -5.52
N THR A 534 11.02 -18.44 -5.84
CA THR A 534 11.46 -19.01 -7.13
C THR A 534 12.58 -20.00 -6.85
N GLN A 535 12.58 -21.14 -7.54
CA GLN A 535 13.65 -22.13 -7.38
C GLN A 535 15.00 -21.50 -7.76
N ASN A 536 16.02 -21.79 -6.97
CA ASN A 536 17.36 -21.24 -7.11
C ASN A 536 18.40 -22.34 -6.88
N PHE A 537 18.88 -22.94 -7.98
CA PHE A 537 19.88 -24.00 -7.94
C PHE A 537 21.21 -23.54 -7.30
N SER A 538 21.51 -22.24 -7.35
CA SER A 538 22.70 -21.66 -6.70
C SER A 538 22.60 -21.61 -5.18
N ALA A 539 21.38 -21.64 -4.64
CA ALA A 539 21.11 -21.72 -3.20
C ALA A 539 21.16 -23.16 -2.68
N GLY A 540 20.86 -24.13 -3.55
CA GLY A 540 20.83 -25.56 -3.24
C GLY A 540 20.87 -26.36 -4.55
N PRO A 541 21.96 -27.11 -4.82
CA PRO A 541 22.23 -27.69 -6.14
C PRO A 541 21.51 -29.02 -6.35
N ALA A 542 20.19 -29.04 -6.20
CA ALA A 542 19.33 -30.17 -6.54
C ALA A 542 18.13 -29.71 -7.35
N TYR A 543 17.82 -30.45 -8.43
CA TYR A 543 16.61 -30.22 -9.22
C TYR A 543 15.37 -30.55 -8.40
N ASN A 544 14.32 -29.73 -8.54
CA ASN A 544 13.03 -29.97 -7.93
C ASN A 544 11.94 -29.73 -8.98
N ALA A 545 11.76 -30.72 -9.86
CA ALA A 545 10.87 -30.70 -11.02
C ALA A 545 9.37 -30.78 -10.67
N HIS A 546 8.92 -29.85 -9.83
CA HIS A 546 7.57 -29.75 -9.29
C HIS A 546 7.11 -28.29 -9.35
N PRO A 547 5.83 -28.02 -9.68
CA PRO A 547 5.23 -26.72 -9.42
C PRO A 547 5.34 -26.40 -7.92
N ILE A 548 5.75 -25.17 -7.60
CA ILE A 548 5.93 -24.75 -6.19
C ILE A 548 4.92 -23.70 -5.77
N GLY A 549 4.68 -23.64 -4.46
CA GLY A 549 3.91 -22.56 -3.84
C GLY A 549 4.30 -22.37 -2.38
N VAL A 550 3.65 -21.41 -1.73
CA VAL A 550 3.94 -21.03 -0.34
C VAL A 550 2.69 -21.12 0.53
N PHE A 551 2.85 -21.45 1.81
CA PHE A 551 1.76 -21.38 2.78
C PHE A 551 2.28 -21.08 4.17
N TYR A 552 1.42 -20.50 5.00
CA TYR A 552 1.67 -20.28 6.41
C TYR A 552 1.01 -21.38 7.24
N PHE A 553 1.72 -21.89 8.24
CA PHE A 553 1.22 -22.93 9.14
C PHE A 553 1.49 -22.56 10.61
N SER A 554 0.46 -22.72 11.46
CA SER A 554 0.56 -22.59 12.92
C SER A 554 -0.39 -23.59 13.61
N LEU A 555 0.05 -24.17 14.72
CA LEU A 555 -0.75 -25.05 15.59
C LEU A 555 -1.04 -24.39 16.95
N GLY A 556 -1.50 -23.13 16.93
CA GLY A 556 -1.84 -22.38 18.16
C GLY A 556 -0.62 -21.85 18.93
N GLY A 557 0.53 -21.75 18.27
CA GLY A 557 1.77 -21.12 18.73
C GLY A 557 2.45 -20.36 17.59
N PRO A 558 3.75 -20.01 17.70
CA PRO A 558 4.47 -19.33 16.62
C PRO A 558 4.35 -20.13 15.32
N GLY A 559 3.95 -19.45 14.24
CA GLY A 559 3.81 -20.09 12.94
C GLY A 559 5.02 -19.88 12.05
N SER A 560 5.02 -20.58 10.90
CA SER A 560 6.08 -20.48 9.91
C SER A 560 5.52 -20.52 8.51
N TRP A 561 6.22 -19.83 7.61
CA TRP A 561 6.03 -20.00 6.18
C TRP A 561 6.77 -21.23 5.69
N LEU A 562 6.20 -21.92 4.71
CA LEU A 562 6.78 -23.10 4.06
C LEU A 562 6.72 -22.93 2.55
N ILE A 563 7.69 -23.53 1.85
CA ILE A 563 7.65 -23.76 0.40
C ILE A 563 7.24 -25.22 0.17
N ALA A 564 6.33 -25.44 -0.77
CA ALA A 564 5.68 -26.71 -1.04
C ALA A 564 5.81 -27.13 -2.50
N ASN A 565 5.99 -28.42 -2.75
CA ASN A 565 5.66 -29.04 -4.04
C ASN A 565 4.14 -29.20 -4.12
N LEU A 566 3.51 -28.62 -5.15
CA LEU A 566 2.06 -28.50 -5.23
C LEU A 566 1.37 -29.66 -5.94
N ASP A 567 2.09 -30.56 -6.59
CA ASP A 567 1.55 -31.70 -7.33
C ASP A 567 1.12 -32.89 -6.44
N LEU A 568 1.03 -32.65 -5.12
CA LEU A 568 0.57 -33.52 -4.03
C LEU A 568 -0.34 -34.69 -4.43
N LEU A 569 0.26 -35.85 -4.73
CA LEU A 569 -0.09 -37.21 -4.29
C LEU A 569 0.55 -38.25 -5.24
N PRO A 570 1.12 -39.37 -4.74
CA PRO A 570 1.41 -39.70 -3.34
C PRO A 570 2.91 -39.95 -3.05
N ALA A 571 3.87 -39.30 -3.75
CA ALA A 571 5.31 -39.46 -3.45
C ALA A 571 6.21 -38.35 -4.05
N VAL A 572 5.86 -37.08 -3.90
CA VAL A 572 6.72 -35.96 -4.33
C VAL A 572 7.18 -35.17 -3.12
N ASP A 573 8.05 -35.82 -2.36
CA ASP A 573 8.75 -35.19 -1.25
C ASP A 573 9.57 -34.02 -1.79
N MET A 574 9.70 -32.98 -0.96
CA MET A 574 10.60 -31.87 -1.26
C MET A 574 12.01 -32.41 -1.39
N THR A 575 12.65 -32.16 -2.53
CA THR A 575 13.98 -32.71 -2.80
C THR A 575 14.99 -32.14 -1.81
N GLU A 576 15.70 -33.02 -1.10
CA GLU A 576 16.78 -32.59 -0.20
C GLU A 576 17.88 -31.90 -1.00
N GLY A 577 18.30 -30.71 -0.56
CA GLY A 577 19.24 -29.85 -1.26
C GLY A 577 18.59 -28.94 -2.31
N ALA A 578 17.27 -28.97 -2.52
CA ALA A 578 16.59 -27.98 -3.38
C ALA A 578 16.73 -26.57 -2.80
N GLY A 579 17.17 -25.63 -3.62
CA GLY A 579 17.38 -24.24 -3.24
C GLY A 579 16.30 -23.30 -3.74
N PHE A 580 16.05 -22.22 -3.00
CA PHE A 580 15.03 -21.22 -3.32
C PHE A 580 15.53 -19.80 -3.00
N SER A 581 15.17 -18.84 -3.86
CA SER A 581 15.15 -17.43 -3.50
C SER A 581 13.82 -17.10 -2.84
N VAL A 582 13.84 -16.35 -1.75
CA VAL A 582 12.64 -15.92 -1.01
C VAL A 582 12.64 -14.41 -0.84
N TYR A 583 11.50 -13.81 -1.21
CA TYR A 583 11.18 -12.41 -0.95
C TYR A 583 10.02 -12.35 0.03
N ALA A 584 10.09 -11.46 1.02
CA ALA A 584 9.04 -11.24 1.99
C ALA A 584 8.95 -9.76 2.37
N GLN A 585 7.72 -9.24 2.38
CA GLN A 585 7.43 -7.91 2.94
C GLN A 585 6.04 -7.86 3.58
N GLU A 586 5.76 -6.75 4.28
CA GLU A 586 4.41 -6.42 4.71
C GLU A 586 3.47 -6.18 3.52
N PRO A 587 2.18 -6.54 3.66
CA PRO A 587 1.17 -6.14 2.68
C PRO A 587 1.17 -4.63 2.45
N SER A 588 1.03 -4.26 1.19
CA SER A 588 0.82 -2.89 0.75
C SER A 588 -0.15 -2.93 -0.43
N PRO A 589 -0.57 -1.77 -0.99
CA PRO A 589 -1.34 -1.79 -2.22
C PRO A 589 -0.62 -2.51 -3.37
N ASN A 590 0.72 -2.48 -3.40
CA ASN A 590 1.53 -2.99 -4.50
C ASN A 590 2.21 -4.35 -4.22
N ALA A 591 2.02 -4.89 -3.01
CA ALA A 591 2.32 -6.28 -2.68
C ALA A 591 1.12 -6.83 -1.91
N PHE A 592 0.32 -7.66 -2.58
CA PHE A 592 -1.00 -8.03 -2.09
C PHE A 592 -1.31 -9.50 -2.39
N ARG A 593 -2.39 -9.98 -1.80
CA ARG A 593 -2.92 -11.33 -2.05
C ARG A 593 -4.21 -11.22 -2.84
N VAL A 594 -4.27 -11.87 -3.99
CA VAL A 594 -5.51 -12.05 -4.74
C VAL A 594 -6.12 -13.41 -4.38
N THR A 595 -7.43 -13.47 -4.26
CA THR A 595 -8.19 -14.71 -4.06
C THR A 595 -9.12 -14.92 -5.24
N ALA A 596 -9.13 -16.13 -5.81
CA ALA A 596 -10.05 -16.52 -6.85
C ALA A 596 -11.47 -16.57 -6.30
N SER A 597 -12.36 -15.78 -6.88
CA SER A 597 -13.74 -15.61 -6.46
C SER A 597 -14.64 -15.47 -7.69
N PRO A 598 -15.96 -15.71 -7.57
CA PRO A 598 -16.86 -15.69 -8.73
C PRO A 598 -16.82 -14.40 -9.56
N GLY A 599 -16.44 -13.27 -8.99
CA GLY A 599 -16.36 -11.96 -9.64
C GLY A 599 -15.05 -11.64 -10.36
N ASN A 600 -14.00 -12.46 -10.16
CA ASN A 600 -12.71 -12.28 -10.83
C ASN A 600 -12.18 -13.55 -11.52
N LEU A 601 -12.91 -14.66 -11.44
CA LEU A 601 -12.52 -15.95 -12.01
C LEU A 601 -13.38 -16.30 -13.23
N ASP A 602 -12.74 -16.56 -14.36
CA ASP A 602 -13.36 -17.19 -15.53
C ASP A 602 -12.61 -18.46 -15.93
N GLY A 603 -13.12 -19.60 -15.46
CA GLY A 603 -12.55 -20.92 -15.74
C GLY A 603 -11.10 -21.04 -15.25
N ALA A 604 -10.15 -20.81 -16.16
CA ALA A 604 -8.71 -20.92 -15.91
C ALA A 604 -8.00 -19.57 -15.79
N ALA A 605 -8.71 -18.45 -15.95
CA ALA A 605 -8.16 -17.10 -15.85
C ALA A 605 -8.66 -16.41 -14.57
N LEU A 606 -7.73 -15.96 -13.74
CA LEU A 606 -8.00 -15.16 -12.54
C LEU A 606 -7.58 -13.70 -12.79
N ARG A 607 -8.55 -12.81 -12.90
CA ARG A 607 -8.36 -11.38 -13.15
C ARG A 607 -7.73 -10.67 -11.95
N LEU A 608 -6.69 -9.89 -12.22
CA LEU A 608 -5.99 -9.04 -11.25
C LEU A 608 -6.53 -7.60 -11.36
N ASP A 609 -7.65 -7.31 -10.70
CA ASP A 609 -8.13 -5.92 -10.56
C ASP A 609 -7.12 -5.14 -9.72
N HIS A 610 -6.34 -4.28 -10.38
CA HIS A 610 -5.37 -3.45 -9.68
C HIS A 610 -5.16 -2.11 -10.40
N PRO A 611 -5.16 -0.98 -9.68
CA PRO A 611 -5.04 0.38 -10.24
C PRO A 611 -3.78 0.66 -11.08
N LEU A 612 -2.70 -0.09 -10.85
CA LEU A 612 -1.48 -0.02 -11.67
C LEU A 612 -1.41 -1.08 -12.79
N LEU A 613 -2.36 -2.03 -12.83
CA LEU A 613 -2.41 -3.11 -13.82
C LEU A 613 -3.55 -2.91 -14.84
N ASP A 614 -4.70 -2.42 -14.39
CA ASP A 614 -5.88 -2.15 -15.22
C ASP A 614 -5.53 -1.14 -16.33
N GLY A 615 -5.72 -1.55 -17.59
CA GLY A 615 -5.38 -0.74 -18.76
C GLY A 615 -3.88 -0.63 -19.06
N MET A 616 -3.03 -1.39 -18.37
CA MET A 616 -1.57 -1.26 -18.41
C MET A 616 -0.86 -2.54 -18.92
N PRO A 617 -0.84 -2.79 -20.25
CA PRO A 617 -0.21 -4.00 -20.82
C PRO A 617 1.30 -4.06 -20.63
N CYS A 618 1.96 -2.92 -20.39
CA CYS A 618 3.41 -2.88 -20.19
C CYS A 618 3.84 -3.14 -18.75
N ALA A 619 2.89 -3.25 -17.80
CA ALA A 619 3.21 -3.59 -16.41
C ALA A 619 3.82 -4.98 -16.32
N ARG A 620 4.66 -5.23 -15.30
CA ARG A 620 5.36 -6.51 -15.13
C ARG A 620 5.05 -7.09 -13.75
N PRO A 621 3.80 -7.50 -13.47
CA PRO A 621 3.49 -8.16 -12.21
C PRO A 621 4.28 -9.47 -12.09
N VAL A 622 4.66 -9.81 -10.86
CA VAL A 622 5.21 -11.13 -10.50
C VAL A 622 4.34 -11.77 -9.44
N ALA A 623 4.21 -13.09 -9.50
CA ALA A 623 3.30 -13.82 -8.62
C ALA A 623 3.89 -15.13 -8.09
N THR A 624 3.41 -15.55 -6.93
CA THR A 624 3.67 -16.89 -6.37
C THR A 624 2.35 -17.46 -5.86
N ARG A 625 2.03 -18.68 -6.28
CA ARG A 625 0.83 -19.37 -5.84
C ARG A 625 0.91 -19.70 -4.36
N MET A 626 -0.20 -19.52 -3.64
CA MET A 626 -0.34 -20.03 -2.29
C MET A 626 -0.96 -21.42 -2.30
N PHE A 627 -0.46 -22.30 -1.43
CA PHE A 627 -1.04 -23.63 -1.27
C PHE A 627 -2.33 -23.55 -0.45
N ASP A 628 -3.41 -24.05 -1.02
CA ASP A 628 -4.79 -24.00 -0.52
C ASP A 628 -5.33 -25.38 -0.12
N GLY A 629 -4.47 -26.42 -0.08
CA GLY A 629 -4.89 -27.80 0.13
C GLY A 629 -5.10 -28.61 -1.15
N SER A 630 -5.10 -27.96 -2.34
CA SER A 630 -5.34 -28.62 -3.62
C SER A 630 -4.06 -28.91 -4.41
N ALA A 631 -4.00 -30.10 -5.01
CA ALA A 631 -2.90 -30.49 -5.86
C ALA A 631 -2.97 -29.81 -7.23
N VAL A 632 -1.82 -29.36 -7.74
CA VAL A 632 -1.67 -28.77 -9.07
C VAL A 632 -0.44 -29.34 -9.76
N THR A 633 -0.64 -29.86 -10.97
CA THR A 633 0.35 -30.65 -11.71
C THR A 633 1.13 -29.85 -12.75
N THR A 634 0.74 -28.61 -13.02
CA THR A 634 1.37 -27.70 -13.99
C THR A 634 1.57 -26.33 -13.36
N HIS A 635 2.51 -25.54 -13.88
CA HIS A 635 2.68 -24.16 -13.43
C HIS A 635 1.54 -23.24 -13.91
N PHE A 636 1.69 -21.93 -13.78
CA PHE A 636 0.79 -20.92 -14.31
C PHE A 636 1.58 -19.85 -15.05
N ASP A 637 0.93 -19.17 -15.97
CA ASP A 637 1.46 -18.01 -16.67
C ASP A 637 0.68 -16.75 -16.24
N LEU A 638 1.24 -15.58 -16.53
CA LEU A 638 0.50 -14.32 -16.53
C LEU A 638 0.15 -13.95 -17.96
N ASP A 639 -1.05 -13.42 -18.17
CA ASP A 639 -1.49 -12.90 -19.46
C ASP A 639 -2.22 -11.56 -19.30
N TYR A 640 -2.25 -10.77 -20.37
CA TYR A 640 -2.95 -9.50 -20.46
C TYR A 640 -4.00 -9.56 -21.57
N ALA A 641 -5.26 -9.56 -21.16
CA ALA A 641 -6.41 -9.62 -22.05
C ALA A 641 -7.50 -8.69 -21.55
N GLU A 642 -8.34 -8.18 -22.46
CA GLU A 642 -9.55 -7.41 -22.10
C GLU A 642 -9.29 -6.20 -21.18
N GLY A 643 -8.08 -5.63 -21.23
CA GLY A 643 -7.70 -4.49 -20.40
C GLY A 643 -7.22 -4.85 -18.98
N HIS A 644 -6.99 -6.13 -18.68
CA HIS A 644 -6.58 -6.61 -17.37
C HIS A 644 -5.47 -7.65 -17.45
N TRP A 645 -4.63 -7.68 -16.43
CA TRP A 645 -3.74 -8.81 -16.17
C TRP A 645 -4.52 -9.95 -15.53
N HIS A 646 -4.17 -11.18 -15.88
CA HIS A 646 -4.72 -12.39 -15.28
C HIS A 646 -3.59 -13.34 -14.88
N VAL A 647 -3.89 -14.18 -13.90
CA VAL A 647 -3.19 -15.44 -13.70
C VAL A 647 -3.89 -16.50 -14.54
N PHE A 648 -3.17 -17.12 -15.47
CA PHE A 648 -3.64 -18.18 -16.35
C PHE A 648 -3.17 -19.55 -15.89
N GLY A 649 -4.11 -20.42 -15.55
CA GLY A 649 -3.85 -21.83 -15.28
C GLY A 649 -3.99 -22.70 -16.53
N PHE A 650 -3.19 -23.76 -16.64
CA PHE A 650 -3.39 -24.80 -17.67
C PHE A 650 -4.57 -25.75 -17.36
N SER A 651 -5.22 -25.54 -16.22
CA SER A 651 -6.47 -26.15 -15.79
C SER A 651 -7.32 -25.09 -15.09
N PRO A 652 -8.65 -25.30 -14.97
CA PRO A 652 -9.51 -24.38 -14.22
C PRO A 652 -8.95 -24.10 -12.81
N ILE A 653 -8.93 -22.82 -12.42
CA ILE A 653 -8.45 -22.39 -11.10
C ILE A 653 -9.61 -22.57 -10.11
N PRO A 654 -9.44 -23.35 -9.03
CA PRO A 654 -10.49 -23.48 -8.02
C PRO A 654 -10.80 -22.15 -7.33
N ALA A 655 -12.08 -21.88 -7.05
CA ALA A 655 -12.47 -20.78 -6.18
C ALA A 655 -11.82 -20.93 -4.80
N GLY A 656 -11.32 -19.83 -4.23
CA GLY A 656 -10.53 -19.81 -3.02
C GLY A 656 -9.02 -19.96 -3.24
N THR A 657 -8.55 -20.31 -4.45
CA THR A 657 -7.11 -20.31 -4.76
C THR A 657 -6.53 -18.90 -4.55
N GLN A 658 -5.36 -18.80 -3.93
CA GLN A 658 -4.71 -17.51 -3.65
C GLN A 658 -3.36 -17.38 -4.35
N PHE A 659 -3.02 -16.15 -4.70
CA PHE A 659 -1.69 -15.79 -5.21
C PHE A 659 -1.18 -14.56 -4.47
N ASN A 660 0.08 -14.59 -4.04
CA ASN A 660 0.82 -13.40 -3.64
C ASN A 660 1.30 -12.72 -4.92
N VAL A 661 1.00 -11.43 -5.08
CA VAL A 661 1.31 -10.64 -6.28
C VAL A 661 2.09 -9.41 -5.85
N LEU A 662 3.13 -9.07 -6.62
CA LEU A 662 3.90 -7.84 -6.46
C LEU A 662 3.91 -7.07 -7.78
N VAL A 663 3.72 -5.77 -7.67
CA VAL A 663 3.78 -4.80 -8.78
C VAL A 663 4.79 -3.72 -8.39
N ASP A 664 5.68 -3.34 -9.30
CA ASP A 664 6.60 -2.24 -9.07
C ASP A 664 6.07 -0.95 -9.73
N PRO A 665 5.64 0.05 -8.94
CA PRO A 665 5.13 1.31 -9.49
C PRO A 665 6.18 2.11 -10.26
N ALA A 666 7.48 1.93 -9.99
CA ALA A 666 8.54 2.59 -10.73
C ALA A 666 8.61 2.04 -12.17
N GLN A 667 8.48 0.72 -12.32
CA GLN A 667 8.41 0.08 -13.63
C GLN A 667 7.19 0.53 -14.43
N VAL A 668 6.02 0.56 -13.80
CA VAL A 668 4.77 1.00 -14.46
C VAL A 668 4.89 2.44 -14.94
N ALA A 669 5.41 3.33 -14.09
CA ALA A 669 5.60 4.74 -14.45
C ALA A 669 6.62 4.95 -15.58
N ALA A 670 7.66 4.12 -15.67
CA ALA A 670 8.65 4.18 -16.74
C ALA A 670 8.06 3.79 -18.11
N CYS A 671 7.04 2.92 -18.16
CA CYS A 671 6.42 2.48 -19.41
C CYS A 671 5.16 3.27 -19.80
N SER A 672 4.44 3.86 -18.83
CA SER A 672 3.31 4.76 -19.12
C SER A 672 3.75 6.08 -19.75
N ASP A 673 4.96 6.54 -19.42
CA ASP A 673 5.46 7.85 -19.82
C ASP A 673 6.26 7.82 -21.14
N MET A 674 6.20 6.72 -21.91
CA MET A 674 6.96 6.57 -23.16
C MET A 674 6.60 7.58 -24.28
N ILE A 675 5.47 8.28 -24.19
CA ILE A 675 5.14 9.40 -25.09
C ILE A 675 5.91 10.69 -24.71
N PHE A 676 6.46 10.76 -23.49
CA PHE A 676 7.22 11.91 -22.96
C PHE A 676 8.64 11.55 -22.49
N ALA A 677 9.08 10.29 -22.67
CA ALA A 677 10.39 9.79 -22.25
C ALA A 677 11.56 10.45 -23.00
N ASP A 678 11.29 11.14 -24.11
CA ASP A 678 12.21 11.95 -24.90
C ASP A 678 12.26 13.43 -24.49
N GLY A 679 11.58 13.83 -23.40
CA GLY A 679 11.75 15.14 -22.79
C GLY A 679 11.18 16.32 -23.61
N PHE A 680 10.30 16.07 -24.57
CA PHE A 680 9.54 17.11 -25.27
C PHE A 680 8.10 17.18 -24.75
N GLY A 681 7.92 17.98 -23.71
CA GLY A 681 6.63 18.45 -23.22
C GLY A 681 6.87 19.75 -22.48
N ASP A 682 6.83 20.86 -23.23
CA ASP A 682 7.06 22.23 -22.75
C ASP A 682 6.14 22.64 -21.59
#